data_AF-A0A183VBH9-F1
#
_entry.id   AF-A0A183VBH9-F1
#
_cell.length_a   1.000
_cell.length_b   1.000
_cell.length_c   1.000
_cell.angle_alpha   90.00
_cell.angle_beta   90.00
_cell.angle_gamma   90.00
#
_symmetry.space_group_name_H-M   'P 1'
#
loop_
_entity.id
_entity.type
_entity.pdbx_description
1 polymer ?
#
loop_
_entity_poly.entity_id
_entity_poly.type
_entity_poly.pdbx_seq_one_letter_code
_entity_poly.pdbx_strand_id
1 'polypeptide(L)'
;MVVRSKSHCNVWILSIAVLYILRICGAQQQAPSNQNVNPAQEVGQLFSGVGTNPVYGVNLVPFGPEAGDQKVHPGMLTAGQTIDLHMYFPFYGGLYNYSTLSVNGYITFATVLDQGPTINVGVESTDWPKQQDPAMIAPYLCKQQIIQNPSPGMRTGVYYRLILRQSLFGRGSGSNLNFGGTMQQSSFFGQAATQACPSTSDSYVHCDQNSDYFLDEMMRWLMEGVAGAAMFRADAALVVTWYNTASAVSGRSDIDAGQLATYQAIWLTDQPGRLSYVILNYDKLGFDAADFRANSRSGRCQALFNGGNHTGTVPVDPTFMYKNTPKVLAQRSGVPHMVRGRYMFRVDDVVRPAGCSNKTGGTFPMLIYPNIVNMLGEMTVDVNAICLDRAQTYILMIEQRQTATCDVLNAAIARCHLPKIYDWGTKTVYFQPQTGGANDEKAFVGYIYFVPPTLDPMRLDIGNIYDWFKNPIQQTVMPISWYPRNFTNPDISLVDHNVRLSDDAIYGVQLGLYVVGYKESLDNQIKKFRPEHRTLCRLATYSNKNTPDYRWKPQEERINLYQVERWYLNEWERINELFTFRFGYLKLAPVKPNDDTGTDLLSGLVSAPISLHWLWTTNNPEFSTTTYSQQDADARKEFVKKKSLEMCHDWFDEDGAQWNFIRDTETNASCPCVESQAKMDLGRFMPHPRCSQVFRDIMCTTTIGAKNCYMSAQNIYGSYAGDTTTHSSETAPRFPTHYGQVCCYDEEGKLMQTSYQPVVKVTDETPYNPGYPLRAYEFGTHPYMGEAMGAGTFNTIDNDKFVFDEPGVYTLLHIPKTLLNPEVRIQLRLERYPNRKVDFSMYLMFPSSSMYNE
;
A
#
# COMPACT_ATOMS: atom_id res chain seq x y z
N MET A 1 15.57 67.32 12.78
CA MET A 1 15.39 68.61 13.49
C MET A 1 13.89 68.79 13.75
N VAL A 2 13.43 68.59 14.99
CA VAL A 2 13.10 69.66 15.99
C VAL A 2 11.76 70.33 15.64
N VAL A 3 10.70 70.42 16.45
CA VAL A 3 10.42 70.11 17.88
C VAL A 3 8.90 70.30 18.15
N ARG A 4 8.35 69.52 19.12
CA ARG A 4 7.24 69.75 20.10
C ARG A 4 6.02 70.61 19.69
N SER A 5 4.77 70.23 20.04
CA SER A 5 4.25 70.38 21.42
C SER A 5 2.79 69.89 21.60
N LYS A 6 2.64 68.87 22.47
CA LYS A 6 1.69 68.73 23.61
C LYS A 6 0.25 69.31 23.55
N SER A 7 -0.69 68.39 23.81
CA SER A 7 -1.70 68.35 24.91
C SER A 7 -3.20 68.27 24.52
N HIS A 8 -3.89 67.38 25.25
CA HIS A 8 -5.34 67.19 25.40
C HIS A 8 -6.08 66.20 24.48
N CYS A 9 -6.08 64.91 24.86
CA CYS A 9 -7.30 64.08 24.92
C CYS A 9 -7.00 62.69 25.53
N ASN A 10 -7.06 62.59 26.85
CA ASN A 10 -7.05 61.33 27.60
C ASN A 10 -8.33 61.26 28.44
N VAL A 11 -9.44 60.76 27.89
CA VAL A 11 -10.61 60.32 28.69
C VAL A 11 -11.38 59.12 28.07
N TRP A 12 -11.24 58.77 26.79
CA TRP A 12 -12.21 57.86 26.14
C TRP A 12 -11.69 56.51 25.61
N ILE A 13 -10.60 55.96 26.16
CA ILE A 13 -10.10 54.62 25.74
C ILE A 13 -9.85 53.65 26.93
N LEU A 14 -10.02 54.10 28.17
CA LEU A 14 -9.79 53.26 29.37
C LEU A 14 -11.05 52.55 29.92
N SER A 15 -12.23 52.77 29.32
CA SER A 15 -13.50 52.22 29.83
C SER A 15 -13.95 50.91 29.18
N ILE A 16 -13.25 50.41 28.15
CA ILE A 16 -13.62 49.16 27.45
C ILE A 16 -12.66 48.00 27.79
N ALA A 17 -11.45 48.29 28.28
CA ALA A 17 -10.48 47.26 28.68
C ALA A 17 -10.68 46.69 30.10
N VAL A 18 -11.50 47.33 30.95
CA VAL A 18 -11.75 46.89 32.34
C VAL A 18 -12.95 45.94 32.46
N LEU A 19 -13.81 45.85 31.44
CA LEU A 19 -15.00 44.98 31.44
C LEU A 19 -14.73 43.54 30.94
N TYR A 20 -13.55 43.25 30.40
CA TYR A 20 -13.17 41.89 29.96
C TYR A 20 -12.29 41.11 30.95
N ILE A 21 -11.79 41.75 32.02
CA ILE A 21 -10.88 41.11 33.00
C ILE A 21 -11.60 40.72 34.31
N LEU A 22 -12.89 41.05 34.49
CA LEU A 22 -13.66 40.77 35.73
C LEU A 22 -14.63 39.58 35.65
N ARG A 23 -14.49 38.68 34.66
CA ARG A 23 -15.26 37.40 34.60
C ARG A 23 -14.48 36.15 34.99
N ILE A 24 -13.23 36.28 35.44
CA ILE A 24 -12.40 35.16 35.90
C ILE A 24 -11.80 35.51 37.28
N CYS A 25 -12.65 35.69 38.29
CA CYS A 25 -12.33 35.47 39.71
C CYS A 25 -13.55 35.81 40.56
N GLY A 26 -14.27 34.77 41.00
CA GLY A 26 -15.44 34.89 41.85
C GLY A 26 -15.75 33.55 42.52
N ALA A 27 -14.75 32.99 43.21
CA ALA A 27 -14.97 31.93 44.18
C ALA A 27 -15.62 32.55 45.41
N GLN A 28 -16.89 32.24 45.68
CA GLN A 28 -17.50 32.46 46.99
C GLN A 28 -17.39 31.20 47.84
N GLN A 29 -16.76 31.37 48.99
CA GLN A 29 -16.70 30.45 50.11
C GLN A 29 -18.12 30.16 50.65
N GLN A 30 -18.46 28.89 50.83
CA GLN A 30 -19.36 28.45 51.90
C GLN A 30 -18.82 27.16 52.54
N ALA A 31 -18.68 27.22 53.86
CA ALA A 31 -18.23 26.16 54.76
C ALA A 31 -19.32 25.09 54.97
N PRO A 32 -19.00 23.92 55.57
CA PRO A 32 -19.66 22.65 55.25
C PRO A 32 -20.92 22.40 56.08
N SER A 33 -22.02 22.02 55.42
CA SER A 33 -23.18 21.41 56.07
C SER A 33 -23.14 19.89 55.89
N ASN A 34 -22.86 19.19 56.99
CA ASN A 34 -23.14 17.76 57.15
C ASN A 34 -24.63 17.48 56.86
N GLN A 35 -24.93 16.74 55.80
CA GLN A 35 -26.15 15.94 55.73
C GLN A 35 -25.80 14.56 55.18
N ASN A 36 -25.94 13.58 56.07
CA ASN A 36 -25.95 12.16 55.78
C ASN A 36 -26.91 11.87 54.62
N VAL A 37 -26.38 11.40 53.49
CA VAL A 37 -27.20 10.74 52.48
C VAL A 37 -27.21 9.25 52.80
N ASN A 38 -28.36 8.81 53.28
CA ASN A 38 -28.71 7.44 53.62
C ASN A 38 -28.56 6.55 52.36
N PRO A 39 -27.90 5.38 52.44
CA PRO A 39 -27.73 4.48 51.31
C PRO A 39 -28.94 3.56 51.18
N ALA A 40 -29.90 3.91 50.33
CA ALA A 40 -30.93 2.97 49.91
C ALA A 40 -31.50 3.34 48.54
N GLN A 41 -31.51 2.33 47.66
CA GLN A 41 -32.23 2.26 46.39
C GLN A 41 -31.71 3.10 45.23
N GLU A 42 -30.73 2.54 44.51
CA GLU A 42 -30.85 2.35 43.07
C GLU A 42 -30.15 1.04 42.69
N VAL A 43 -30.94 0.09 42.20
CA VAL A 43 -30.48 -1.25 41.79
C VAL A 43 -29.68 -1.10 40.50
N GLY A 44 -28.43 -1.56 40.54
CA GLY A 44 -27.39 -1.20 39.58
C GLY A 44 -27.70 -1.47 38.11
N GLN A 45 -27.47 -0.45 37.29
CA GLN A 45 -27.14 -0.59 35.87
C GLN A 45 -25.64 -0.86 35.73
N LEU A 46 -25.25 -1.72 34.79
CA LEU A 46 -23.87 -1.84 34.34
C LEU A 46 -23.48 -0.49 33.75
N PHE A 47 -22.30 0.02 34.11
CA PHE A 47 -21.79 1.26 33.54
C PHE A 47 -21.45 1.04 32.05
N SER A 48 -22.43 1.21 31.17
CA SER A 48 -22.21 1.34 29.73
C SER A 48 -21.67 2.74 29.49
N GLY A 49 -20.36 2.93 29.44
CA GLY A 49 -19.60 4.20 29.36
C GLY A 49 -20.27 5.45 28.77
N VAL A 50 -21.37 5.97 29.31
CA VAL A 50 -22.06 7.21 28.92
C VAL A 50 -21.37 8.44 29.49
N GLY A 51 -20.06 8.34 29.75
CA GLY A 51 -19.23 9.49 30.02
C GLY A 51 -19.11 10.34 28.77
N THR A 52 -20.09 11.23 28.57
CA THR A 52 -19.95 12.37 27.66
C THR A 52 -18.91 13.30 28.27
N ASN A 53 -17.63 13.00 28.07
CA ASN A 53 -16.62 14.04 28.19
C ASN A 53 -16.85 14.97 26.99
N PRO A 54 -17.17 16.25 27.20
CA PRO A 54 -17.45 17.18 26.10
C PRO A 54 -16.26 17.36 25.14
N VAL A 55 -15.08 16.80 25.45
CA VAL A 55 -13.88 16.83 24.62
C VAL A 55 -13.58 15.48 23.92
N TYR A 56 -14.05 14.34 24.45
CA TYR A 56 -13.73 12.99 23.93
C TYR A 56 -14.93 12.03 24.11
N GLY A 57 -15.33 11.32 23.04
CA GLY A 57 -16.50 10.43 23.05
C GLY A 57 -16.39 9.19 23.95
N VAL A 58 -17.45 8.36 23.94
CA VAL A 58 -17.52 7.06 24.64
C VAL A 58 -16.44 6.10 24.12
N ASN A 59 -15.61 5.57 25.04
CA ASN A 59 -14.44 4.75 24.67
C ASN A 59 -14.78 3.27 24.42
N LEU A 60 -15.59 2.66 25.30
CA LEU A 60 -15.99 1.25 25.24
C LEU A 60 -17.32 1.09 24.48
N VAL A 61 -17.50 0.01 23.72
CA VAL A 61 -18.84 -0.33 23.21
C VAL A 61 -19.74 -0.83 24.35
N PRO A 62 -21.08 -0.68 24.25
CA PRO A 62 -22.01 -1.21 25.24
C PRO A 62 -21.79 -2.71 25.49
N PHE A 63 -21.72 -3.10 26.77
CA PHE A 63 -21.40 -4.47 27.21
C PHE A 63 -22.18 -4.83 28.49
N GLY A 64 -22.20 -6.11 28.84
CA GLY A 64 -22.94 -6.67 29.97
C GLY A 64 -24.24 -7.38 29.56
N PRO A 65 -24.98 -7.97 30.52
CA PRO A 65 -26.22 -8.71 30.23
C PRO A 65 -27.28 -7.85 29.53
N GLU A 66 -27.26 -6.54 29.77
CA GLU A 66 -28.17 -5.55 29.19
C GLU A 66 -27.91 -5.36 27.69
N ALA A 67 -26.69 -5.63 27.26
CA ALA A 67 -26.26 -5.63 25.87
C ALA A 67 -26.17 -7.05 25.28
N GLY A 68 -26.72 -8.06 25.98
CA GLY A 68 -26.75 -9.46 25.54
C GLY A 68 -25.47 -10.26 25.84
N ASP A 69 -24.53 -9.74 26.63
CA ASP A 69 -23.28 -10.44 26.91
C ASP A 69 -23.47 -11.54 27.96
N GLN A 70 -22.74 -12.64 27.78
CA GLN A 70 -22.55 -13.65 28.81
C GLN A 70 -21.32 -13.34 29.67
N LYS A 71 -21.40 -13.71 30.95
CA LYS A 71 -20.27 -13.63 31.87
C LYS A 71 -19.53 -14.97 31.90
N VAL A 72 -18.21 -14.95 31.80
CA VAL A 72 -17.36 -16.15 31.98
C VAL A 72 -17.66 -16.80 33.34
N HIS A 73 -17.83 -18.12 33.34
CA HIS A 73 -18.16 -18.86 34.55
C HIS A 73 -17.03 -18.79 35.60
N PRO A 74 -17.36 -18.59 36.89
CA PRO A 74 -16.36 -18.56 37.96
C PRO A 74 -15.48 -19.83 38.05
N GLY A 75 -16.01 -21.00 37.65
CA GLY A 75 -15.24 -22.25 37.60
C GLY A 75 -14.23 -22.33 36.44
N MET A 76 -14.39 -21.48 35.43
CA MET A 76 -13.54 -21.43 34.23
C MET A 76 -12.53 -20.28 34.27
N LEU A 77 -12.38 -19.59 35.42
CA LEU A 77 -11.48 -18.44 35.53
C LEU A 77 -10.01 -18.85 35.34
N THR A 78 -9.62 -20.06 35.75
CA THR A 78 -8.23 -20.56 35.62
C THR A 78 -7.96 -21.23 34.28
N ALA A 79 -8.90 -22.06 33.79
CA ALA A 79 -8.74 -22.82 32.56
C ALA A 79 -9.11 -22.02 31.29
N GLY A 80 -9.88 -20.93 31.45
CA GLY A 80 -10.50 -20.19 30.36
C GLY A 80 -11.83 -20.79 29.90
N GLN A 81 -12.71 -19.95 29.38
CA GLN A 81 -13.99 -20.37 28.79
C GLN A 81 -13.81 -20.54 27.28
N THR A 82 -13.94 -21.76 26.77
CA THR A 82 -13.96 -22.03 25.33
C THR A 82 -15.34 -21.74 24.75
N ILE A 83 -15.38 -21.05 23.62
CA ILE A 83 -16.58 -20.68 22.87
C ILE A 83 -16.41 -21.04 21.39
N ASP A 84 -17.52 -21.42 20.75
CA ASP A 84 -17.61 -21.58 19.30
C ASP A 84 -17.86 -20.21 18.64
N LEU A 85 -17.16 -19.95 17.54
CA LEU A 85 -17.25 -18.70 16.77
C LEU A 85 -18.25 -18.80 15.61
N HIS A 86 -18.75 -20.00 15.27
CA HIS A 86 -19.74 -20.25 14.21
C HIS A 86 -19.35 -19.68 12.81
N MET A 87 -18.11 -19.23 12.65
CA MET A 87 -17.46 -18.71 11.46
C MET A 87 -15.94 -18.78 11.64
N TYR A 88 -15.20 -18.80 10.54
CA TYR A 88 -13.74 -18.71 10.59
C TYR A 88 -13.27 -17.28 10.75
N PHE A 89 -12.47 -17.04 11.79
CA PHE A 89 -11.77 -15.80 12.00
C PHE A 89 -10.28 -15.97 11.64
N PRO A 90 -9.79 -15.26 10.61
CA PRO A 90 -8.38 -15.26 10.23
C PRO A 90 -7.48 -14.61 11.29
N PHE A 91 -6.40 -15.28 11.67
CA PHE A 91 -5.36 -14.71 12.51
C PHE A 91 -4.00 -15.37 12.24
N TYR A 92 -2.99 -14.57 11.85
CA TYR A 92 -1.66 -15.07 11.46
C TYR A 92 -1.69 -16.17 10.38
N GLY A 93 -2.58 -16.06 9.40
CA GLY A 93 -2.82 -17.03 8.33
C GLY A 93 -3.60 -18.28 8.75
N GLY A 94 -3.87 -18.46 10.05
CA GLY A 94 -4.74 -19.52 10.57
C GLY A 94 -6.22 -19.13 10.50
N LEU A 95 -7.09 -20.11 10.30
CA LEU A 95 -8.55 -19.94 10.29
C LEU A 95 -9.14 -20.59 11.54
N TYR A 96 -9.56 -19.78 12.52
CA TYR A 96 -10.05 -20.27 13.80
C TYR A 96 -11.58 -20.24 13.87
N ASN A 97 -12.17 -21.36 14.27
CA ASN A 97 -13.62 -21.50 14.50
C ASN A 97 -13.99 -21.58 15.99
N TYR A 98 -13.01 -21.56 16.89
CA TYR A 98 -13.23 -21.49 18.33
C TYR A 98 -12.23 -20.53 18.97
N SER A 99 -12.52 -20.07 20.17
CA SER A 99 -11.55 -19.33 20.99
C SER A 99 -11.72 -19.65 22.47
N THR A 100 -10.66 -19.52 23.25
CA THR A 100 -10.69 -19.63 24.71
C THR A 100 -10.44 -18.26 25.32
N LEU A 101 -11.39 -17.79 26.11
CA LEU A 101 -11.37 -16.50 26.79
C LEU A 101 -10.80 -16.67 28.19
N SER A 102 -9.72 -15.95 28.50
CA SER A 102 -9.07 -16.02 29.81
C SER A 102 -9.25 -14.75 30.61
N VAL A 103 -9.34 -14.90 31.94
CA VAL A 103 -9.33 -13.75 32.87
C VAL A 103 -8.02 -13.01 32.86
N ASN A 104 -6.93 -13.68 32.45
CA ASN A 104 -5.57 -13.14 32.39
C ASN A 104 -5.35 -12.19 31.20
N GLY A 105 -6.43 -11.67 30.61
CA GLY A 105 -6.40 -10.61 29.59
C GLY A 105 -5.98 -11.06 28.20
N TYR A 106 -6.38 -12.27 27.78
CA TYR A 106 -6.13 -12.78 26.44
C TYR A 106 -7.29 -13.64 25.89
N ILE A 107 -7.33 -13.70 24.56
CA ILE A 107 -8.12 -14.59 23.71
C ILE A 107 -7.12 -15.52 23.04
N THR A 108 -7.18 -16.82 23.32
CA THR A 108 -6.23 -17.81 22.76
C THR A 108 -6.93 -18.82 21.88
N PHE A 109 -6.18 -19.39 20.93
CA PHE A 109 -6.65 -20.46 20.06
C PHE A 109 -5.97 -21.80 20.37
N ALA A 110 -5.03 -21.79 21.31
CA ALA A 110 -4.31 -22.97 21.76
C ALA A 110 -4.21 -22.98 23.28
N THR A 111 -3.80 -24.12 23.83
CA THR A 111 -3.56 -24.27 25.27
C THR A 111 -2.42 -23.35 25.72
N VAL A 112 -2.66 -22.58 26.79
CA VAL A 112 -1.66 -21.67 27.37
C VAL A 112 -1.08 -22.30 28.63
N LEU A 113 0.25 -22.39 28.70
CA LEU A 113 0.96 -22.83 29.89
C LEU A 113 1.11 -21.66 30.87
N ASP A 114 0.28 -21.66 31.92
CA ASP A 114 0.29 -20.61 32.95
C ASP A 114 1.19 -20.94 34.16
N GLN A 115 2.41 -21.43 33.90
CA GLN A 115 3.37 -21.78 34.95
C GLN A 115 4.28 -20.59 35.30
N GLY A 116 4.37 -20.26 36.60
CA GLY A 116 5.23 -19.18 37.11
C GLY A 116 4.50 -17.84 37.34
N PRO A 117 5.24 -16.75 37.67
CA PRO A 117 4.64 -15.44 37.97
C PRO A 117 4.25 -14.63 36.72
N THR A 118 4.79 -14.98 35.55
CA THR A 118 4.53 -14.31 34.26
C THR A 118 4.12 -15.32 33.20
N ILE A 119 3.18 -14.94 32.34
CA ILE A 119 2.79 -15.75 31.19
C ILE A 119 3.75 -15.43 30.05
N ASN A 120 4.58 -16.42 29.70
CA ASN A 120 5.62 -16.28 28.69
C ASN A 120 5.09 -16.73 27.32
N VAL A 121 5.31 -15.90 26.30
CA VAL A 121 4.82 -16.12 24.92
C VAL A 121 5.84 -15.60 23.91
N GLY A 122 5.88 -16.21 22.73
CA GLY A 122 6.71 -15.79 21.61
C GLY A 122 8.15 -16.32 21.63
N VAL A 123 8.88 -15.95 20.57
CA VAL A 123 10.22 -16.47 20.21
C VAL A 123 11.29 -16.23 21.27
N GLU A 124 11.24 -15.10 21.97
CA GLU A 124 12.27 -14.75 22.97
C GLU A 124 12.05 -15.44 24.32
N SER A 125 10.82 -15.89 24.61
CA SER A 125 10.41 -16.32 25.95
C SER A 125 9.99 -17.78 26.05
N THR A 126 9.95 -18.52 24.94
CA THR A 126 9.53 -19.93 24.88
C THR A 126 10.50 -20.76 24.03
N ASP A 127 10.74 -22.03 24.40
CA ASP A 127 11.57 -22.98 23.63
C ASP A 127 10.69 -23.92 22.79
N TRP A 128 10.14 -23.45 21.67
CA TRP A 128 9.32 -24.29 20.78
C TRP A 128 10.20 -25.25 19.96
N PRO A 129 9.82 -26.53 19.78
CA PRO A 129 8.54 -27.16 20.15
C PRO A 129 8.52 -27.82 21.54
N LYS A 130 9.57 -27.71 22.37
CA LYS A 130 9.60 -28.33 23.71
C LYS A 130 8.59 -27.69 24.66
N GLN A 131 8.43 -26.38 24.56
CA GLN A 131 7.43 -25.57 25.23
C GLN A 131 6.41 -25.09 24.21
N GLN A 132 5.14 -25.16 24.57
CA GLN A 132 4.05 -24.67 23.73
C GLN A 132 4.13 -23.14 23.60
N ASP A 133 3.99 -22.65 22.37
CA ASP A 133 3.87 -21.22 22.05
C ASP A 133 2.49 -20.95 21.44
N PRO A 134 1.49 -20.55 22.24
CA PRO A 134 0.10 -20.46 21.81
C PRO A 134 -0.19 -19.19 21.01
N ALA A 135 -0.94 -19.34 19.91
CA ALA A 135 -1.49 -18.22 19.16
C ALA A 135 -2.56 -17.49 19.99
N MET A 136 -2.40 -16.18 20.18
CA MET A 136 -3.33 -15.39 21.00
C MET A 136 -3.36 -13.90 20.65
N ILE A 137 -4.51 -13.30 20.92
CA ILE A 137 -4.73 -11.85 20.99
C ILE A 137 -4.73 -11.50 22.47
N ALA A 138 -3.76 -10.73 22.94
CA ALA A 138 -3.64 -10.38 24.36
C ALA A 138 -3.69 -8.87 24.56
N PRO A 139 -4.89 -8.29 24.72
CA PRO A 139 -5.04 -6.86 24.99
C PRO A 139 -4.31 -6.43 26.26
N TYR A 140 -4.22 -7.27 27.27
CA TYR A 140 -3.50 -6.98 28.50
C TYR A 140 -3.13 -8.27 29.26
N LEU A 141 -2.12 -8.97 28.74
CA LEU A 141 -1.58 -10.23 29.27
C LEU A 141 -0.94 -10.02 30.65
N CYS A 142 -1.61 -10.48 31.70
CA CYS A 142 -1.04 -10.61 33.03
C CYS A 142 -1.83 -11.59 33.88
N LYS A 143 -1.25 -12.02 35.01
CA LYS A 143 -2.03 -12.75 36.00
C LYS A 143 -3.03 -11.80 36.64
N GLN A 144 -4.32 -12.06 36.41
CA GLN A 144 -5.42 -11.24 36.90
C GLN A 144 -6.33 -12.03 37.82
N GLN A 145 -7.03 -11.32 38.69
CA GLN A 145 -8.06 -11.86 39.56
C GLN A 145 -9.35 -11.06 39.44
N ILE A 146 -10.47 -11.77 39.53
CA ILE A 146 -11.80 -11.19 39.59
C ILE A 146 -12.26 -11.19 41.04
N ILE A 147 -12.68 -10.02 41.52
CA ILE A 147 -13.19 -9.86 42.89
C ILE A 147 -14.52 -10.60 42.99
N GLN A 148 -14.57 -11.65 43.81
CA GLN A 148 -15.76 -12.50 44.00
C GLN A 148 -16.81 -11.83 44.91
N ASN A 149 -16.36 -11.05 45.89
CA ASN A 149 -17.22 -10.32 46.84
C ASN A 149 -16.96 -8.81 46.71
N PRO A 150 -17.37 -8.17 45.60
CA PRO A 150 -17.19 -6.74 45.40
C PRO A 150 -18.06 -5.94 46.38
N SER A 151 -17.65 -4.71 46.68
CA SER A 151 -18.47 -3.76 47.44
C SER A 151 -19.84 -3.56 46.76
N PRO A 152 -20.92 -3.33 47.53
CA PRO A 152 -22.26 -3.13 46.96
C PRO A 152 -22.25 -2.10 45.83
N GLY A 153 -22.72 -2.49 44.63
CA GLY A 153 -22.74 -1.64 43.43
C GLY A 153 -21.55 -1.82 42.46
N MET A 154 -20.45 -2.48 42.87
CA MET A 154 -19.33 -2.77 41.98
C MET A 154 -19.57 -4.10 41.24
N ARG A 155 -19.59 -4.06 39.91
CA ARG A 155 -19.59 -5.25 39.05
C ARG A 155 -18.16 -5.54 38.57
N THR A 156 -17.82 -6.82 38.47
CA THR A 156 -16.53 -7.31 37.99
C THR A 156 -16.78 -8.57 37.14
N GLY A 157 -15.98 -8.78 36.10
CA GLY A 157 -16.19 -9.93 35.23
C GLY A 157 -15.51 -9.81 33.88
N VAL A 158 -15.42 -10.96 33.19
CA VAL A 158 -15.18 -10.99 31.75
C VAL A 158 -16.52 -11.24 31.09
N TYR A 159 -16.92 -10.32 30.22
CA TYR A 159 -18.18 -10.37 29.47
C TYR A 159 -17.87 -10.58 28.00
N TYR A 160 -18.66 -11.40 27.31
CA TYR A 160 -18.47 -11.66 25.89
C TYR A 160 -19.77 -11.89 25.14
N ARG A 161 -19.76 -11.58 23.85
CA ARG A 161 -20.81 -11.91 22.89
C ARG A 161 -20.21 -12.11 21.49
N LEU A 162 -20.86 -12.95 20.71
CA LEU A 162 -20.62 -13.12 19.29
C LEU A 162 -21.75 -12.46 18.51
N ILE A 163 -21.40 -11.65 17.53
CA ILE A 163 -22.33 -10.91 16.68
C ILE A 163 -22.13 -11.39 15.25
N LEU A 164 -23.21 -11.80 14.59
CA LEU A 164 -23.21 -12.29 13.22
C LEU A 164 -24.21 -11.49 12.39
N ARG A 165 -23.85 -11.14 11.17
CA ARG A 165 -24.73 -10.39 10.26
C ARG A 165 -25.90 -11.27 9.81
N GLN A 166 -27.11 -10.71 9.75
CA GLN A 166 -28.31 -11.45 9.35
C GLN A 166 -28.20 -12.07 7.94
N SER A 167 -27.46 -11.42 7.05
CA SER A 167 -27.28 -11.89 5.67
C SER A 167 -26.56 -13.25 5.56
N LEU A 168 -25.88 -13.71 6.61
CA LEU A 168 -25.14 -14.98 6.61
C LEU A 168 -26.04 -16.22 6.58
N PHE A 169 -27.25 -16.12 7.14
CA PHE A 169 -28.12 -17.27 7.36
C PHE A 169 -29.15 -17.51 6.24
N GLY A 170 -29.11 -16.70 5.18
CA GLY A 170 -30.08 -16.75 4.09
C GLY A 170 -31.47 -16.27 4.53
N ARG A 171 -32.19 -15.57 3.65
CA ARG A 171 -33.60 -15.26 3.89
C ARG A 171 -34.38 -16.57 3.81
N GLY A 172 -35.05 -16.98 4.90
CA GLY A 172 -35.89 -18.18 4.89
C GLY A 172 -36.86 -18.18 3.70
N SER A 173 -36.92 -19.32 3.00
CA SER A 173 -37.83 -19.59 1.88
C SER A 173 -39.27 -19.30 2.30
N GLY A 174 -39.79 -18.13 1.92
CA GLY A 174 -41.12 -17.66 2.33
C GLY A 174 -41.26 -16.14 2.47
N SER A 175 -40.17 -15.37 2.40
CA SER A 175 -40.24 -13.90 2.35
C SER A 175 -40.35 -13.41 0.90
N ASN A 176 -41.56 -13.00 0.50
CA ASN A 176 -41.87 -12.38 -0.79
C ASN A 176 -41.27 -10.96 -0.93
N LEU A 177 -39.94 -10.86 -0.95
CA LEU A 177 -39.25 -9.61 -1.32
C LEU A 177 -38.27 -9.89 -2.45
N ASN A 178 -38.65 -9.37 -3.61
CA ASN A 178 -37.97 -9.44 -4.90
C ASN A 178 -36.48 -9.10 -4.78
N PHE A 179 -35.65 -9.80 -5.56
CA PHE A 179 -34.22 -9.56 -5.70
C PHE A 179 -34.01 -8.14 -6.26
N GLY A 180 -33.81 -7.15 -5.39
CA GLY A 180 -33.72 -5.73 -5.78
C GLY A 180 -34.33 -4.71 -4.82
N GLY A 181 -34.94 -5.12 -3.70
CA GLY A 181 -35.45 -4.19 -2.68
C GLY A 181 -34.34 -3.65 -1.76
N THR A 182 -34.36 -2.33 -1.51
CA THR A 182 -33.47 -1.60 -0.59
C THR A 182 -33.41 -2.23 0.81
N MET A 183 -32.23 -2.17 1.44
CA MET A 183 -31.94 -2.64 2.82
C MET A 183 -32.77 -1.95 3.95
N GLN A 184 -33.82 -1.19 3.62
CA GLN A 184 -34.55 -0.36 4.58
C GLN A 184 -35.91 -0.89 5.03
N GLN A 185 -36.37 -2.03 4.53
CA GLN A 185 -37.63 -2.64 5.00
C GLN A 185 -37.52 -4.15 5.18
N SER A 186 -36.83 -4.59 6.24
CA SER A 186 -37.15 -5.87 6.84
C SER A 186 -38.45 -5.72 7.64
N SER A 187 -39.53 -6.28 7.10
CA SER A 187 -40.79 -6.51 7.81
C SER A 187 -40.56 -7.59 8.87
N PHE A 188 -39.91 -7.26 9.99
CA PHE A 188 -39.62 -8.23 11.05
C PHE A 188 -39.42 -7.55 12.42
N PHE A 189 -40.44 -6.87 12.94
CA PHE A 189 -40.40 -6.40 14.33
C PHE A 189 -40.62 -7.59 15.28
N GLY A 190 -39.57 -8.05 15.97
CA GLY A 190 -39.70 -8.80 17.23
C GLY A 190 -39.24 -10.27 17.28
N GLN A 191 -38.37 -10.77 16.40
CA GLN A 191 -37.81 -12.13 16.56
C GLN A 191 -36.78 -12.16 17.69
N ALA A 192 -36.89 -13.14 18.58
CA ALA A 192 -35.84 -13.42 19.56
C ALA A 192 -34.55 -13.85 18.83
N ALA A 193 -33.37 -13.50 19.38
CA ALA A 193 -32.06 -13.83 18.81
C ALA A 193 -31.90 -15.32 18.44
N THR A 194 -32.53 -16.22 19.19
CA THR A 194 -32.56 -17.68 18.95
C THR A 194 -33.34 -18.11 17.70
N GLN A 195 -34.27 -17.29 17.21
CA GLN A 195 -34.98 -17.52 15.94
C GLN A 195 -34.27 -16.84 14.76
N ALA A 196 -33.51 -15.78 15.02
CA ALA A 196 -32.76 -15.01 14.02
C ALA A 196 -31.44 -15.67 13.61
N CYS A 197 -30.87 -16.53 14.46
CA CYS A 197 -29.71 -17.37 14.15
C CYS A 197 -30.11 -18.86 14.05
N PRO A 198 -30.59 -19.35 12.88
CA PRO A 198 -30.84 -20.78 12.70
C PRO A 198 -29.54 -21.55 12.97
N SER A 199 -29.61 -22.64 13.76
CA SER A 199 -28.50 -23.56 14.09
C SER A 199 -27.44 -23.13 15.11
N THR A 200 -27.49 -21.90 15.65
CA THR A 200 -26.64 -21.52 16.80
C THR A 200 -27.46 -21.56 18.09
N SER A 201 -27.29 -22.61 18.91
CA SER A 201 -28.07 -22.79 20.14
C SER A 201 -27.60 -21.92 21.32
N ASP A 202 -26.47 -21.24 21.18
CA ASP A 202 -25.80 -20.57 22.28
C ASP A 202 -26.34 -19.15 22.52
N SER A 203 -26.70 -18.83 23.76
CA SER A 203 -27.27 -17.53 24.13
C SER A 203 -26.32 -16.34 24.05
N TYR A 204 -25.04 -16.56 23.70
CA TYR A 204 -24.05 -15.47 23.50
C TYR A 204 -23.97 -15.01 22.04
N VAL A 205 -24.67 -15.71 21.13
CA VAL A 205 -24.70 -15.41 19.70
C VAL A 205 -25.90 -14.53 19.36
N HIS A 206 -25.65 -13.44 18.66
CA HIS A 206 -26.67 -12.47 18.25
C HIS A 206 -26.63 -12.24 16.75
N CYS A 207 -27.78 -12.36 16.09
CA CYS A 207 -27.97 -12.13 14.65
C CYS A 207 -29.27 -11.36 14.39
N ASP A 208 -29.49 -10.30 15.15
CA ASP A 208 -30.66 -9.42 15.05
C ASP A 208 -30.36 -8.14 14.27
N GLN A 209 -31.32 -7.23 14.14
CA GLN A 209 -31.10 -5.94 13.48
C GLN A 209 -30.07 -5.07 14.21
N ASN A 210 -29.98 -5.18 15.54
CA ASN A 210 -28.98 -4.46 16.32
C ASN A 210 -27.56 -4.96 16.04
N SER A 211 -27.43 -6.25 15.72
CA SER A 211 -26.18 -6.89 15.30
C SER A 211 -25.66 -6.26 14.00
N ASP A 212 -26.54 -6.08 13.01
CA ASP A 212 -26.19 -5.41 11.75
C ASP A 212 -25.77 -3.95 11.99
N TYR A 213 -26.52 -3.20 12.82
CA TYR A 213 -26.17 -1.83 13.18
C TYR A 213 -24.81 -1.73 13.88
N PHE A 214 -24.52 -2.65 14.81
CA PHE A 214 -23.24 -2.71 15.52
C PHE A 214 -22.08 -2.96 14.56
N LEU A 215 -22.22 -3.93 13.66
CA LEU A 215 -21.20 -4.24 12.66
C LEU A 215 -20.95 -3.04 11.73
N ASP A 216 -22.00 -2.34 11.33
CA ASP A 216 -21.90 -1.13 10.52
C ASP A 216 -21.20 0.02 11.27
N GLU A 217 -21.44 0.18 12.57
CA GLU A 217 -20.70 1.13 13.41
C GLU A 217 -19.22 0.79 13.51
N MET A 218 -18.87 -0.49 13.71
CA MET A 218 -17.47 -0.93 13.75
C MET A 218 -16.75 -0.73 12.42
N MET A 219 -17.44 -0.95 11.29
CA MET A 219 -16.89 -0.64 9.97
C MET A 219 -16.59 0.85 9.82
N ARG A 220 -17.51 1.73 10.25
CA ARG A 220 -17.26 3.19 10.22
C ARG A 220 -16.02 3.56 11.04
N TRP A 221 -15.83 2.92 12.19
CA TRP A 221 -14.62 3.16 12.99
C TRP A 221 -13.34 2.73 12.28
N LEU A 222 -13.34 1.54 11.65
CA LEU A 222 -12.18 1.09 10.88
C LEU A 222 -11.90 2.01 9.69
N MET A 223 -12.92 2.52 8.99
CA MET A 223 -12.75 3.45 7.87
C MET A 223 -12.03 4.76 8.25
N GLU A 224 -12.23 5.26 9.46
CA GLU A 224 -11.53 6.46 9.95
C GLU A 224 -10.08 6.16 10.41
N GLY A 225 -9.81 4.95 10.88
CA GLY A 225 -8.52 4.61 11.49
C GLY A 225 -7.55 3.85 10.60
N VAL A 226 -8.05 3.11 9.62
CA VAL A 226 -7.29 2.06 8.91
C VAL A 226 -7.32 2.31 7.41
N ALA A 227 -6.14 2.47 6.82
CA ALA A 227 -5.94 2.55 5.38
C ALA A 227 -6.49 1.29 4.69
N GLY A 228 -7.44 1.49 3.77
CA GLY A 228 -8.10 0.41 3.03
C GLY A 228 -9.30 -0.25 3.72
N ALA A 229 -9.68 0.14 4.94
CA ALA A 229 -10.85 -0.44 5.60
C ALA A 229 -12.19 -0.13 4.88
N ALA A 230 -12.22 0.83 3.96
CA ALA A 230 -13.38 1.07 3.10
C ALA A 230 -13.78 -0.15 2.23
N MET A 231 -12.86 -1.10 2.03
CA MET A 231 -13.10 -2.37 1.34
C MET A 231 -13.52 -3.52 2.26
N PHE A 232 -13.45 -3.34 3.57
CA PHE A 232 -13.77 -4.38 4.54
C PHE A 232 -15.25 -4.34 4.93
N ARG A 233 -15.96 -5.43 4.65
CA ARG A 233 -17.33 -5.65 5.13
C ARG A 233 -17.30 -6.58 6.34
N ALA A 234 -17.64 -6.06 7.52
CA ALA A 234 -17.72 -6.88 8.73
C ALA A 234 -18.99 -7.74 8.71
N ASP A 235 -18.84 -9.05 8.67
CA ASP A 235 -19.95 -10.01 8.76
C ASP A 235 -20.02 -10.69 10.14
N ALA A 236 -18.92 -10.66 10.90
CA ALA A 236 -18.86 -11.16 12.26
C ALA A 236 -18.08 -10.22 13.18
N ALA A 237 -18.43 -10.23 14.47
CA ALA A 237 -17.62 -9.65 15.53
C ALA A 237 -17.67 -10.50 16.82
N LEU A 238 -16.51 -10.77 17.41
CA LEU A 238 -16.39 -11.21 18.80
C LEU A 238 -16.06 -10.00 19.67
N VAL A 239 -16.90 -9.70 20.66
CA VAL A 239 -16.67 -8.63 21.64
C VAL A 239 -16.34 -9.28 22.98
N VAL A 240 -15.21 -8.90 23.59
CA VAL A 240 -14.79 -9.37 24.91
C VAL A 240 -14.38 -8.18 25.76
N THR A 241 -14.99 -8.05 26.93
CA THR A 241 -14.75 -6.95 27.88
C THR A 241 -14.25 -7.50 29.21
N TRP A 242 -13.06 -7.09 29.63
CA TRP A 242 -12.54 -7.31 30.98
C TRP A 242 -12.92 -6.10 31.82
N TYR A 243 -13.89 -6.28 32.72
CA TYR A 243 -14.44 -5.19 33.52
C TYR A 243 -13.98 -5.28 34.97
N ASN A 244 -13.32 -4.22 35.44
CA ASN A 244 -12.79 -4.07 36.80
C ASN A 244 -11.96 -5.30 37.25
N THR A 245 -11.01 -5.75 36.42
CA THR A 245 -10.08 -6.82 36.81
C THR A 245 -8.92 -6.26 37.62
N ALA A 246 -8.47 -7.00 38.63
CA ALA A 246 -7.31 -6.64 39.44
C ALA A 246 -6.10 -7.48 39.05
N SER A 247 -4.88 -6.97 39.23
CA SER A 247 -3.70 -7.81 39.11
C SER A 247 -3.65 -8.83 40.24
N ALA A 248 -3.13 -10.03 39.99
CA ALA A 248 -2.98 -11.07 41.00
C ALA A 248 -2.03 -10.66 42.14
N VAL A 249 -1.12 -9.69 41.88
CA VAL A 249 -0.22 -9.12 42.90
C VAL A 249 -0.83 -7.95 43.67
N SER A 250 -2.02 -7.46 43.29
CA SER A 250 -2.71 -6.36 43.98
C SER A 250 -3.27 -6.83 45.31
N GLY A 251 -3.01 -6.05 46.37
CA GLY A 251 -3.61 -6.25 47.68
C GLY A 251 -5.01 -5.63 47.78
N ARG A 252 -5.68 -5.85 48.92
CA ARG A 252 -7.01 -5.26 49.20
C ARG A 252 -6.98 -3.73 49.13
N SER A 253 -5.94 -3.10 49.68
CA SER A 253 -5.75 -1.65 49.66
C SER A 253 -5.65 -1.07 48.24
N ASP A 254 -5.02 -1.80 47.32
CA ASP A 254 -4.80 -1.37 45.94
C ASP A 254 -6.12 -1.46 45.15
N ILE A 255 -6.90 -2.51 45.44
CA ILE A 255 -8.25 -2.71 44.90
C ILE A 255 -9.21 -1.62 45.41
N ASP A 256 -9.19 -1.33 46.71
CA ASP A 256 -10.03 -0.31 47.33
C ASP A 256 -9.65 1.10 46.85
N ALA A 257 -8.38 1.33 46.50
CA ALA A 257 -7.90 2.55 45.85
C ALA A 257 -8.30 2.66 44.36
N GLY A 258 -9.01 1.67 43.82
CA GLY A 258 -9.54 1.69 42.46
C GLY A 258 -8.50 1.37 41.37
N GLN A 259 -7.38 0.73 41.70
CA GLN A 259 -6.35 0.32 40.73
C GLN A 259 -6.76 -0.89 39.89
N LEU A 260 -7.93 -0.81 39.28
CA LEU A 260 -8.55 -1.85 38.47
C LEU A 260 -8.41 -1.56 36.98
N ALA A 261 -8.26 -2.61 36.19
CA ALA A 261 -8.20 -2.52 34.74
C ALA A 261 -9.60 -2.69 34.13
N THR A 262 -9.89 -1.92 33.09
CA THR A 262 -11.08 -2.07 32.24
C THR A 262 -10.71 -1.80 30.79
N TYR A 263 -10.88 -2.84 29.97
CA TYR A 263 -10.47 -2.84 28.58
C TYR A 263 -11.30 -3.86 27.78
N GLN A 264 -11.31 -3.70 26.46
CA GLN A 264 -12.15 -4.46 25.55
C GLN A 264 -11.41 -4.78 24.26
N ALA A 265 -11.66 -5.98 23.73
CA ALA A 265 -11.24 -6.41 22.42
C ALA A 265 -12.46 -6.69 21.54
N ILE A 266 -12.42 -6.18 20.31
CA ILE A 266 -13.43 -6.40 19.28
C ILE A 266 -12.70 -7.01 18.09
N TRP A 267 -12.94 -8.28 17.82
CA TRP A 267 -12.32 -9.00 16.71
C TRP A 267 -13.35 -9.17 15.60
N LEU A 268 -13.05 -8.67 14.40
CA LEU A 268 -13.97 -8.55 13.26
C LEU A 268 -13.47 -9.41 12.11
N THR A 269 -14.39 -10.00 11.34
CA THR A 269 -14.05 -10.72 10.10
C THR A 269 -15.14 -10.58 9.03
N ASP A 270 -14.75 -10.83 7.78
CA ASP A 270 -15.62 -10.85 6.60
C ASP A 270 -16.15 -12.27 6.32
N GLN A 271 -17.27 -12.38 5.62
CA GLN A 271 -17.88 -13.68 5.29
C GLN A 271 -16.91 -14.67 4.59
N PRO A 272 -16.04 -14.23 3.65
CA PRO A 272 -15.06 -15.12 3.04
C PRO A 272 -13.95 -15.62 3.98
N GLY A 273 -13.81 -15.05 5.19
CA GLY A 273 -12.71 -15.36 6.10
C GLY A 273 -11.35 -15.01 5.50
N ARG A 274 -11.23 -13.84 4.86
CA ARG A 274 -9.98 -13.37 4.22
C ARG A 274 -9.37 -12.19 4.96
N LEU A 275 -10.20 -11.29 5.47
CA LEU A 275 -9.78 -10.10 6.18
C LEU A 275 -10.24 -10.18 7.63
N SER A 276 -9.36 -9.73 8.53
CA SER A 276 -9.69 -9.63 9.94
C SER A 276 -9.03 -8.42 10.57
N TYR A 277 -9.79 -7.77 11.45
CA TYR A 277 -9.36 -6.59 12.18
C TYR A 277 -9.63 -6.74 13.66
N VAL A 278 -8.76 -6.16 14.48
CA VAL A 278 -8.95 -6.09 15.93
C VAL A 278 -8.96 -4.63 16.37
N ILE A 279 -10.00 -4.25 17.11
CA ILE A 279 -10.08 -2.96 17.81
C ILE A 279 -9.88 -3.23 19.30
N LEU A 280 -8.91 -2.57 19.90
CA LEU A 280 -8.65 -2.59 21.34
C LEU A 280 -9.07 -1.25 21.94
N ASN A 281 -9.92 -1.28 22.95
CA ASN A 281 -10.33 -0.09 23.70
C ASN A 281 -9.86 -0.22 25.16
N TYR A 282 -9.09 0.75 25.63
CA TYR A 282 -8.58 0.83 27.00
C TYR A 282 -9.21 2.01 27.72
N ASP A 283 -10.09 1.76 28.69
CA ASP A 283 -10.68 2.82 29.51
C ASP A 283 -9.76 3.23 30.65
N LYS A 284 -9.30 2.24 31.40
CA LYS A 284 -8.33 2.40 32.49
C LYS A 284 -7.51 1.13 32.62
N LEU A 285 -6.24 1.29 32.95
CA LEU A 285 -5.34 0.18 33.25
C LEU A 285 -4.82 0.37 34.67
N GLY A 286 -5.06 -0.64 35.51
CA GLY A 286 -4.68 -0.68 36.92
C GLY A 286 -3.19 -0.91 37.11
N PHE A 287 -2.79 -1.53 38.23
CA PHE A 287 -1.38 -1.78 38.57
C PHE A 287 -0.60 -2.54 37.47
N ASP A 288 0.58 -2.06 37.11
CA ASP A 288 1.56 -2.76 36.26
C ASP A 288 2.73 -3.18 37.15
N ALA A 289 3.13 -4.45 37.15
CA ALA A 289 4.25 -4.85 38.02
C ALA A 289 5.63 -4.45 37.47
N ALA A 290 5.69 -3.47 36.56
CA ALA A 290 6.92 -2.77 36.17
C ALA A 290 7.08 -1.44 36.94
N ASP A 291 6.00 -0.92 37.52
CA ASP A 291 6.08 0.07 38.58
C ASP A 291 6.56 -0.66 39.83
N PHE A 292 7.85 -0.56 40.16
CA PHE A 292 8.27 -0.01 41.44
C PHE A 292 9.78 -0.11 41.66
N ARG A 293 10.31 1.03 42.10
CA ARG A 293 11.38 1.13 43.08
C ARG A 293 11.26 0.01 44.15
N ALA A 294 12.21 -0.92 44.13
CA ALA A 294 12.63 -1.72 45.28
C ALA A 294 11.57 -2.53 46.06
N ASN A 295 10.61 -3.20 45.41
CA ASN A 295 9.77 -4.21 46.08
C ASN A 295 9.66 -5.53 45.30
N SER A 296 9.75 -6.64 46.03
CA SER A 296 9.83 -8.04 45.58
C SER A 296 8.54 -8.63 44.97
N ARG A 297 7.74 -7.85 44.24
CA ARG A 297 6.51 -8.32 43.58
C ARG A 297 6.78 -8.51 42.08
N SER A 298 6.75 -9.75 41.59
CA SER A 298 7.00 -10.12 40.18
C SER A 298 5.70 -10.35 39.40
N GLY A 299 5.57 -9.77 38.20
CA GLY A 299 4.39 -9.98 37.33
C GLY A 299 4.25 -8.97 36.18
N ARG A 300 5.08 -9.08 35.13
CA ARG A 300 5.03 -8.14 33.99
C ARG A 300 3.69 -8.25 33.24
N CYS A 301 3.02 -7.12 33.07
CA CYS A 301 1.85 -7.00 32.19
C CYS A 301 2.32 -6.60 30.79
N GLN A 302 1.70 -7.15 29.74
CA GLN A 302 2.02 -6.79 28.36
C GLN A 302 0.79 -6.90 27.47
N ALA A 303 0.63 -5.97 26.54
CA ALA A 303 -0.34 -5.99 25.46
C ALA A 303 0.34 -6.37 24.13
N LEU A 304 -0.02 -7.52 23.56
CA LEU A 304 0.59 -8.02 22.33
C LEU A 304 -0.32 -8.98 21.57
N PHE A 305 0.07 -9.25 20.34
CA PHE A 305 -0.40 -10.35 19.52
C PHE A 305 0.72 -11.37 19.39
N ASN A 306 0.39 -12.65 19.49
CA ASN A 306 1.32 -13.76 19.28
C ASN A 306 0.78 -14.69 18.21
N GLY A 307 1.55 -14.95 17.16
CA GLY A 307 1.16 -15.88 16.10
C GLY A 307 1.23 -17.35 16.50
N GLY A 308 1.90 -17.65 17.63
CA GLY A 308 2.14 -19.02 18.09
C GLY A 308 3.17 -19.76 17.25
N ASN A 309 3.66 -20.90 17.73
CA ASN A 309 4.69 -21.73 17.08
C ASN A 309 5.90 -20.93 16.56
N HIS A 310 6.34 -19.90 17.30
CA HIS A 310 7.44 -19.01 16.92
C HIS A 310 7.22 -18.20 15.63
N THR A 311 5.95 -18.03 15.20
CA THR A 311 5.58 -17.21 14.03
C THR A 311 5.86 -15.71 14.24
N GLY A 312 5.94 -15.28 15.50
CA GLY A 312 6.35 -13.93 15.89
C GLY A 312 5.34 -13.22 16.79
N THR A 313 5.80 -12.13 17.41
CA THR A 313 5.01 -11.31 18.34
C THR A 313 4.97 -9.85 17.92
N VAL A 314 3.80 -9.23 18.01
CA VAL A 314 3.62 -7.80 17.74
C VAL A 314 3.04 -7.13 18.99
N PRO A 315 3.78 -6.24 19.67
CA PRO A 315 3.22 -5.46 20.77
C PRO A 315 2.19 -4.44 20.26
N VAL A 316 1.16 -4.17 21.05
CA VAL A 316 0.11 -3.18 20.72
C VAL A 316 0.74 -1.81 20.47
N ASP A 317 1.67 -1.40 21.32
CA ASP A 317 2.45 -0.18 21.15
C ASP A 317 3.94 -0.47 21.46
N PRO A 318 4.87 -0.48 20.49
CA PRO A 318 6.29 -0.72 20.74
C PRO A 318 7.05 0.48 21.34
N THR A 319 6.39 1.60 21.64
CA THR A 319 7.09 2.80 22.16
C THR A 319 7.81 2.52 23.49
N PHE A 320 8.91 3.24 23.73
CA PHE A 320 9.70 3.10 24.95
C PHE A 320 8.86 3.32 26.23
N MET A 321 7.93 4.28 26.19
CA MET A 321 7.02 4.53 27.32
C MET A 321 6.13 3.33 27.61
N TYR A 322 5.63 2.64 26.59
CA TYR A 322 4.88 1.41 26.78
C TYR A 322 5.76 0.28 27.35
N LYS A 323 6.99 0.11 26.85
CA LYS A 323 7.91 -0.94 27.34
C LYS A 323 8.15 -0.84 28.85
N ASN A 324 8.13 0.37 29.39
CA ASN A 324 8.29 0.62 30.82
C ASN A 324 6.96 0.62 31.58
N THR A 325 5.87 1.07 30.96
CA THR A 325 4.57 1.28 31.61
C THR A 325 3.41 1.01 30.65
N PRO A 326 2.88 -0.23 30.59
CA PRO A 326 1.75 -0.60 29.74
C PRO A 326 0.46 0.21 29.99
N LYS A 327 0.31 0.86 31.16
CA LYS A 327 -0.87 1.70 31.48
C LYS A 327 -1.05 2.89 30.54
N VAL A 328 0.02 3.33 29.87
CA VAL A 328 0.00 4.44 28.92
C VAL A 328 -0.98 4.20 27.76
N LEU A 329 -1.32 2.93 27.47
CA LEU A 329 -2.32 2.58 26.46
C LEU A 329 -3.70 3.20 26.73
N ALA A 330 -4.11 3.41 27.98
CA ALA A 330 -5.38 4.09 28.28
C ALA A 330 -5.31 5.63 28.10
N GLN A 331 -4.10 6.20 28.07
CA GLN A 331 -3.86 7.64 27.96
C GLN A 331 -3.58 8.09 26.52
N ARG A 332 -3.15 7.17 25.66
CA ARG A 332 -2.81 7.41 24.25
C ARG A 332 -3.80 6.72 23.32
N SER A 333 -3.68 6.97 22.03
CA SER A 333 -4.55 6.36 21.01
C SER A 333 -3.82 6.25 19.69
N GLY A 334 -4.10 5.21 18.93
CA GLY A 334 -3.75 5.11 17.52
C GLY A 334 -4.71 5.92 16.62
N VAL A 335 -5.87 6.32 17.14
CA VAL A 335 -6.87 7.13 16.42
C VAL A 335 -7.30 8.33 17.28
N PRO A 336 -6.39 9.27 17.56
CA PRO A 336 -6.64 10.36 18.52
C PRO A 336 -7.77 11.30 18.11
N HIS A 337 -8.11 11.36 16.82
CA HIS A 337 -9.24 12.13 16.29
C HIS A 337 -10.61 11.51 16.62
N MET A 338 -10.65 10.23 17.01
CA MET A 338 -11.89 9.53 17.42
C MET A 338 -12.05 9.54 18.94
N VAL A 339 -11.11 8.91 19.65
CA VAL A 339 -11.16 8.73 21.10
C VAL A 339 -9.79 8.34 21.65
N ARG A 340 -9.54 8.63 22.94
CA ARG A 340 -8.37 8.11 23.67
C ARG A 340 -8.51 6.59 23.90
N GLY A 341 -7.39 5.90 24.05
CA GLY A 341 -7.36 4.49 24.45
C GLY A 341 -7.71 3.50 23.35
N ARG A 342 -7.86 3.93 22.09
CA ARG A 342 -8.27 3.06 20.98
C ARG A 342 -7.11 2.75 20.04
N TYR A 343 -6.96 1.47 19.74
CA TYR A 343 -5.94 0.96 18.82
C TYR A 343 -6.58 -0.02 17.84
N MET A 344 -6.15 0.02 16.58
CA MET A 344 -6.70 -0.80 15.52
C MET A 344 -5.58 -1.57 14.82
N PHE A 345 -5.86 -2.83 14.47
CA PHE A 345 -4.89 -3.71 13.85
C PHE A 345 -5.57 -4.50 12.73
N ARG A 346 -4.84 -4.71 11.63
CA ARG A 346 -5.15 -5.76 10.66
C ARG A 346 -4.42 -7.02 11.10
N VAL A 347 -5.11 -8.16 11.20
CA VAL A 347 -4.58 -9.36 11.88
C VAL A 347 -4.66 -10.66 11.07
N ASP A 348 -5.14 -10.61 9.83
CA ASP A 348 -5.37 -11.78 8.96
C ASP A 348 -4.11 -12.59 8.65
N ASP A 349 -3.09 -12.00 8.02
CA ASP A 349 -1.87 -12.70 7.59
C ASP A 349 -0.68 -12.45 8.54
N VAL A 350 -0.37 -11.18 8.76
CA VAL A 350 0.59 -10.68 9.73
C VAL A 350 -0.08 -9.52 10.44
N VAL A 351 0.15 -9.41 11.75
CA VAL A 351 -0.41 -8.28 12.51
C VAL A 351 0.27 -6.99 12.08
N ARG A 352 -0.51 -6.11 11.45
CA ARG A 352 -0.09 -4.77 11.04
C ARG A 352 -0.78 -3.74 11.92
N PRO A 353 -0.02 -2.91 12.66
CA PRO A 353 -0.60 -1.80 13.39
C PRO A 353 -1.21 -0.81 12.39
N ALA A 354 -2.46 -0.43 12.65
CA ALA A 354 -3.14 0.62 11.93
C ALA A 354 -3.36 1.84 12.84
N GLY A 355 -3.91 2.91 12.30
CA GLY A 355 -3.90 4.21 12.97
C GLY A 355 -2.53 4.87 12.88
N CYS A 356 -2.35 5.95 13.62
CA CYS A 356 -1.09 6.64 13.69
C CYS A 356 -0.21 6.18 14.86
N SER A 357 1.10 6.32 14.70
CA SER A 357 2.03 6.14 15.79
C SER A 357 3.28 6.98 15.61
N ASN A 358 3.75 7.65 16.68
CA ASN A 358 5.00 8.43 16.68
C ASN A 358 6.28 7.56 16.76
N LYS A 359 6.31 6.43 16.04
CA LYS A 359 7.49 5.54 15.99
C LYS A 359 8.57 6.16 15.10
N THR A 360 9.81 5.77 15.35
CA THR A 360 10.90 5.89 14.36
C THR A 360 10.78 4.75 13.36
N GLY A 361 10.86 5.05 12.05
CA GLY A 361 10.76 4.04 11.00
C GLY A 361 11.78 2.89 11.16
N GLY A 362 11.29 1.65 11.05
CA GLY A 362 12.15 0.45 10.99
C GLY A 362 11.60 -0.82 11.65
N THR A 363 10.69 -0.74 12.62
CA THR A 363 10.21 -1.94 13.35
C THR A 363 9.04 -2.66 12.65
N PHE A 364 8.13 -1.90 12.03
CA PHE A 364 6.99 -2.44 11.28
C PHE A 364 6.78 -1.63 10.00
N PRO A 365 6.45 -2.26 8.87
CA PRO A 365 6.12 -1.54 7.64
C PRO A 365 4.85 -0.71 7.85
N MET A 366 4.78 0.47 7.22
CA MET A 366 3.54 1.25 7.16
C MET A 366 2.43 0.44 6.46
N LEU A 367 1.18 0.70 6.84
CA LEU A 367 0.03 0.12 6.14
C LEU A 367 -0.30 1.01 4.94
N ILE A 368 -0.27 0.43 3.74
CA ILE A 368 -0.56 1.13 2.47
C ILE A 368 -1.71 0.40 1.80
N TYR A 369 -2.66 1.17 1.27
CA TYR A 369 -3.75 0.64 0.49
C TYR A 369 -4.13 1.56 -0.70
N PRO A 370 -4.30 1.02 -1.92
CA PRO A 370 -3.91 -0.32 -2.32
C PRO A 370 -2.39 -0.52 -2.28
N ASN A 371 -1.97 -1.75 -1.99
CA ASN A 371 -0.57 -2.15 -1.99
C ASN A 371 -0.10 -2.68 -3.37
N ILE A 372 -1.03 -2.86 -4.32
CA ILE A 372 -0.78 -3.16 -5.72
C ILE A 372 -1.35 -2.01 -6.54
N VAL A 373 -0.53 -1.38 -7.36
CA VAL A 373 -0.86 -0.14 -8.08
C VAL A 373 -0.40 -0.23 -9.53
N ASN A 374 -1.07 0.49 -10.42
CA ASN A 374 -0.69 0.59 -11.81
C ASN A 374 0.59 1.42 -11.98
N MET A 375 1.52 0.93 -12.79
CA MET A 375 2.75 1.62 -13.22
C MET A 375 2.47 2.94 -13.96
N LEU A 376 1.31 3.07 -14.63
CA LEU A 376 0.89 4.34 -15.25
C LEU A 376 0.58 5.44 -14.23
N GLY A 377 0.63 5.15 -12.93
CA GLY A 377 0.41 6.12 -11.87
C GLY A 377 -0.97 6.75 -11.96
N GLU A 378 -1.06 8.01 -11.55
CA GLU A 378 -2.31 8.80 -11.57
C GLU A 378 -3.44 8.15 -10.77
N MET A 379 -3.08 7.40 -9.73
CA MET A 379 -3.98 6.82 -8.75
C MET A 379 -3.54 7.22 -7.35
N THR A 380 -4.44 7.06 -6.38
CA THR A 380 -4.18 7.44 -4.99
C THR A 380 -3.94 6.21 -4.13
N VAL A 381 -3.04 6.34 -3.15
CA VAL A 381 -2.83 5.37 -2.08
C VAL A 381 -3.05 6.02 -0.72
N ASP A 382 -3.75 5.33 0.16
CA ASP A 382 -3.96 5.72 1.54
C ASP A 382 -2.90 5.06 2.43
N VAL A 383 -2.34 5.82 3.36
CA VAL A 383 -1.21 5.40 4.20
C VAL A 383 -1.52 5.65 5.68
N ASN A 384 -1.29 4.65 6.52
CA ASN A 384 -1.12 4.82 7.97
C ASN A 384 0.37 4.80 8.35
N ALA A 385 0.85 5.86 9.00
CA ALA A 385 2.24 5.99 9.43
C ALA A 385 2.35 6.78 10.75
N ILE A 386 2.95 7.96 10.71
CA ILE A 386 3.06 8.88 11.85
C ILE A 386 1.70 9.53 12.18
N CYS A 387 1.55 10.09 13.38
CA CYS A 387 0.41 10.95 13.67
C CYS A 387 0.54 12.24 12.86
N LEU A 388 -0.45 12.45 12.00
CA LEU A 388 -0.43 13.50 10.99
C LEU A 388 -0.98 14.80 11.57
N ASP A 389 -0.31 15.89 11.22
CA ASP A 389 -0.78 17.25 11.48
C ASP A 389 -1.16 17.91 10.15
N ARG A 390 -2.38 18.44 10.05
CA ARG A 390 -2.84 19.15 8.85
C ARG A 390 -2.06 20.45 8.58
N ALA A 391 -1.35 21.00 9.57
CA ALA A 391 -0.48 22.16 9.39
C ALA A 391 0.84 21.81 8.67
N GLN A 392 1.18 20.52 8.55
CA GLN A 392 2.40 20.05 7.90
C GLN A 392 2.09 19.39 6.56
N THR A 393 3.02 19.52 5.61
CA THR A 393 2.96 18.80 4.34
C THR A 393 3.76 17.50 4.42
N TYR A 394 3.19 16.43 3.86
CA TYR A 394 3.83 15.11 3.85
C TYR A 394 4.09 14.67 2.41
N ILE A 395 5.17 13.91 2.23
CA ILE A 395 5.56 13.33 0.95
C ILE A 395 5.79 11.83 1.11
N LEU A 396 5.46 11.10 0.05
CA LEU A 396 5.80 9.70 -0.10
C LEU A 396 6.90 9.58 -1.17
N MET A 397 8.13 9.29 -0.74
CA MET A 397 9.26 9.10 -1.64
C MET A 397 9.34 7.65 -2.10
N ILE A 398 9.41 7.43 -3.40
CA ILE A 398 9.46 6.11 -4.02
C ILE A 398 10.90 5.86 -4.46
N GLU A 399 11.52 4.83 -3.88
CA GLU A 399 12.94 4.50 -4.04
C GLU A 399 13.91 5.69 -3.86
N GLN A 400 13.52 6.68 -3.04
CA GLN A 400 14.25 7.93 -2.77
C GLN A 400 14.47 8.82 -4.02
N ARG A 401 13.69 8.66 -5.09
CA ARG A 401 13.86 9.44 -6.33
C ARG A 401 12.61 10.22 -6.71
N GLN A 402 11.50 9.51 -6.84
CA GLN A 402 10.23 10.13 -7.17
C GLN A 402 9.47 10.47 -5.90
N THR A 403 8.74 11.57 -5.92
CA THR A 403 7.94 12.02 -4.77
C THR A 403 6.48 12.11 -5.18
N ALA A 404 5.63 11.51 -4.36
CA ALA A 404 4.18 11.67 -4.41
C ALA A 404 3.75 12.68 -3.35
N THR A 405 2.92 13.64 -3.73
CA THR A 405 2.31 14.61 -2.81
C THR A 405 1.19 13.93 -2.04
N CYS A 406 1.06 14.25 -0.75
CA CYS A 406 0.05 13.65 0.11
C CYS A 406 -0.84 14.68 0.81
N ASP A 407 -2.14 14.41 0.82
CA ASP A 407 -3.16 15.18 1.53
C ASP A 407 -3.51 14.49 2.85
N VAL A 408 -3.59 15.25 3.94
CA VAL A 408 -3.93 14.73 5.28
C VAL A 408 -5.44 14.66 5.43
N LEU A 409 -6.01 13.45 5.40
CA LEU A 409 -7.45 13.26 5.57
C LEU A 409 -7.85 13.38 7.04
N ASN A 410 -7.11 12.73 7.94
CA ASN A 410 -7.27 12.86 9.38
C ASN A 410 -5.94 12.61 10.10
N ALA A 411 -5.92 12.58 11.44
CA ALA A 411 -4.69 12.38 12.20
C ALA A 411 -4.02 11.01 11.97
N ALA A 412 -4.70 10.05 11.33
CA ALA A 412 -4.24 8.69 11.09
C ALA A 412 -3.98 8.32 9.63
N ILE A 413 -4.67 8.95 8.68
CA ILE A 413 -4.64 8.59 7.25
C ILE A 413 -4.22 9.79 6.41
N ALA A 414 -3.20 9.58 5.58
CA ALA A 414 -2.82 10.47 4.48
C ALA A 414 -3.10 9.79 3.15
N ARG A 415 -3.54 10.57 2.16
CA ARG A 415 -3.75 10.13 0.77
C ARG A 415 -2.66 10.67 -0.11
N CYS A 416 -1.88 9.80 -0.73
CA CYS A 416 -0.77 10.16 -1.60
C CYS A 416 -1.12 9.93 -3.08
N HIS A 417 -0.81 10.90 -3.92
CA HIS A 417 -1.04 10.87 -5.36
C HIS A 417 0.19 10.32 -6.08
N LEU A 418 0.10 9.11 -6.62
CA LEU A 418 1.25 8.46 -7.24
C LEU A 418 1.55 9.04 -8.62
N PRO A 419 2.83 9.40 -8.90
CA PRO A 419 3.26 9.77 -10.25
C PRO A 419 3.33 8.54 -11.15
N LYS A 420 3.54 8.77 -12.46
CA LYS A 420 3.83 7.68 -13.40
C LYS A 420 5.19 7.07 -13.09
N ILE A 421 5.22 5.75 -12.94
CA ILE A 421 6.43 4.99 -12.71
C ILE A 421 6.52 3.98 -13.83
N TYR A 422 7.33 4.26 -14.86
CA TYR A 422 7.53 3.34 -15.98
C TYR A 422 8.43 2.14 -15.59
N ASP A 423 8.13 1.54 -14.44
CA ASP A 423 8.83 0.42 -13.83
C ASP A 423 7.81 -0.43 -13.06
N TRP A 424 8.05 -1.74 -12.98
CA TRP A 424 7.16 -2.71 -12.35
C TRP A 424 7.92 -3.52 -11.28
N GLY A 425 7.18 -4.12 -10.36
CA GLY A 425 7.74 -4.85 -9.23
C GLY A 425 7.61 -4.11 -7.89
N THR A 426 8.20 -4.70 -6.86
CA THR A 426 8.13 -4.16 -5.49
C THR A 426 9.05 -2.95 -5.34
N LYS A 427 8.48 -1.82 -4.94
CA LYS A 427 9.19 -0.57 -4.69
C LYS A 427 9.10 -0.22 -3.21
N THR A 428 10.25 0.11 -2.63
CA THR A 428 10.31 0.62 -1.25
C THR A 428 9.91 2.09 -1.25
N VAL A 429 8.98 2.45 -0.36
CA VAL A 429 8.50 3.82 -0.19
C VAL A 429 8.83 4.35 1.20
N TYR A 430 9.08 5.65 1.27
CA TYR A 430 9.47 6.37 2.47
C TYR A 430 8.49 7.52 2.71
N PHE A 431 7.79 7.50 3.83
CA PHE A 431 6.82 8.54 4.19
C PHE A 431 7.40 9.43 5.28
N GLN A 432 7.42 10.74 5.04
CA GLN A 432 7.99 11.74 5.95
C GLN A 432 7.39 13.13 5.72
N PRO A 433 7.46 14.05 6.72
CA PRO A 433 7.15 15.45 6.51
C PRO A 433 8.14 16.09 5.53
N GLN A 434 7.65 17.01 4.70
CA GLN A 434 8.47 17.72 3.71
C GLN A 434 9.52 18.65 4.34
N THR A 435 9.23 19.17 5.54
CA THR A 435 10.09 20.12 6.26
C THR A 435 11.16 19.45 7.15
N GLY A 436 11.25 18.12 7.15
CA GLY A 436 12.22 17.36 7.92
C GLY A 436 13.63 17.52 7.36
N GLY A 437 14.46 18.35 7.99
CA GLY A 437 15.91 18.37 7.76
C GLY A 437 16.52 17.00 8.03
N ALA A 438 17.71 16.75 7.46
CA ALA A 438 18.38 15.46 7.33
C ALA A 438 18.63 14.63 8.61
N ASN A 439 18.19 15.05 9.81
CA ASN A 439 18.59 14.42 11.07
C ASN A 439 17.50 14.13 12.13
N ASP A 440 16.22 14.55 12.02
CA ASP A 440 15.31 14.43 13.18
C ASP A 440 14.10 13.46 13.04
N GLU A 441 13.70 13.05 11.84
CA GLU A 441 12.62 12.06 11.69
C GLU A 441 13.03 10.91 10.75
N LYS A 442 13.21 9.71 11.30
CA LYS A 442 13.42 8.50 10.50
C LYS A 442 12.15 8.21 9.69
N ALA A 443 12.24 8.35 8.37
CA ALA A 443 11.13 8.07 7.46
C ALA A 443 10.51 6.69 7.73
N PHE A 444 9.18 6.62 7.72
CA PHE A 444 8.48 5.35 7.79
C PHE A 444 8.70 4.61 6.48
N VAL A 445 8.90 3.29 6.54
CA VAL A 445 9.20 2.47 5.37
C VAL A 445 8.01 1.57 5.04
N GLY A 446 7.66 1.48 3.77
CA GLY A 446 6.61 0.60 3.25
C GLY A 446 6.99 0.02 1.90
N TYR A 447 6.10 -0.81 1.36
CA TYR A 447 6.30 -1.47 0.08
C TYR A 447 5.04 -1.36 -0.76
N ILE A 448 5.21 -0.98 -2.02
CA ILE A 448 4.14 -0.92 -3.02
C ILE A 448 4.56 -1.77 -4.21
N TYR A 449 3.65 -2.58 -4.74
CA TYR A 449 3.89 -3.40 -5.92
C TYR A 449 3.32 -2.71 -7.16
N PHE A 450 4.19 -2.24 -8.05
CA PHE A 450 3.78 -1.62 -9.30
C PHE A 450 3.56 -2.70 -10.37
N VAL A 451 2.41 -2.65 -11.04
CA VAL A 451 2.03 -3.62 -12.08
C VAL A 451 1.63 -2.93 -13.38
N PRO A 452 1.79 -3.60 -14.53
CA PRO A 452 1.15 -3.16 -15.76
C PRO A 452 -0.38 -3.03 -15.61
N PRO A 453 -1.05 -2.15 -16.38
CA PRO A 453 -2.51 -1.94 -16.28
C PRO A 453 -3.33 -3.23 -16.50
N THR A 454 -2.79 -4.21 -17.21
CA THR A 454 -3.41 -5.52 -17.46
C THR A 454 -3.43 -6.44 -16.24
N LEU A 455 -2.64 -6.16 -15.21
CA LEU A 455 -2.55 -6.94 -13.97
C LEU A 455 -3.08 -6.18 -12.75
N ASP A 456 -3.45 -4.91 -12.90
CA ASP A 456 -4.02 -4.11 -11.82
C ASP A 456 -5.38 -4.67 -11.38
N PRO A 457 -5.52 -5.13 -10.11
CA PRO A 457 -6.78 -5.65 -9.58
C PRO A 457 -7.83 -4.56 -9.35
N MET A 458 -7.43 -3.28 -9.30
CA MET A 458 -8.32 -2.13 -9.12
C MET A 458 -8.62 -1.38 -10.42
N ARG A 459 -8.22 -1.92 -11.57
CA ARG A 459 -8.46 -1.32 -12.88
C ARG A 459 -9.94 -1.06 -13.15
N LEU A 460 -10.20 -0.12 -14.05
CA LEU A 460 -11.52 0.02 -14.67
C LEU A 460 -11.82 -1.24 -15.49
N ASP A 461 -12.90 -1.94 -15.16
CA ASP A 461 -13.32 -3.11 -15.93
C ASP A 461 -14.05 -2.66 -17.20
N ILE A 462 -13.68 -3.24 -18.32
CA ILE A 462 -14.14 -2.90 -19.68
C ILE A 462 -14.70 -4.13 -20.40
N GLY A 463 -15.00 -5.19 -19.66
CA GLY A 463 -15.41 -6.48 -20.19
C GLY A 463 -14.26 -7.22 -20.87
N ASN A 464 -14.59 -7.98 -21.92
CA ASN A 464 -13.60 -8.77 -22.62
C ASN A 464 -12.67 -7.89 -23.45
N ILE A 465 -11.38 -7.86 -23.07
CA ILE A 465 -10.35 -7.07 -23.74
C ILE A 465 -10.24 -7.38 -25.23
N TYR A 466 -10.43 -8.63 -25.66
CA TYR A 466 -10.25 -9.02 -27.06
C TYR A 466 -11.27 -8.38 -28.01
N ASP A 467 -12.45 -8.02 -27.50
CA ASP A 467 -13.48 -7.38 -28.32
C ASP A 467 -13.07 -5.98 -28.78
N TRP A 468 -12.20 -5.31 -28.02
CA TRP A 468 -11.63 -4.00 -28.34
C TRP A 468 -10.59 -4.02 -29.46
N PHE A 469 -10.10 -5.19 -29.86
CA PHE A 469 -9.09 -5.38 -30.90
C PHE A 469 -9.68 -5.91 -32.22
N LYS A 470 -10.97 -6.28 -32.23
CA LYS A 470 -11.64 -6.77 -33.44
C LYS A 470 -11.89 -5.63 -34.41
N ASN A 471 -11.63 -5.86 -35.70
CA ASN A 471 -11.95 -4.92 -36.77
C ASN A 471 -12.84 -5.58 -37.84
N PRO A 472 -14.09 -5.12 -38.05
CA PRO A 472 -14.77 -4.08 -37.28
C PRO A 472 -15.10 -4.56 -35.86
N ILE A 473 -15.25 -3.63 -34.92
CA ILE A 473 -15.77 -3.96 -33.59
C ILE A 473 -17.18 -4.53 -33.76
N GLN A 474 -17.40 -5.73 -33.23
CA GLN A 474 -18.68 -6.45 -33.36
C GLN A 474 -19.78 -5.87 -32.48
N GLN A 475 -19.41 -5.23 -31.36
CA GLN A 475 -20.32 -4.64 -30.38
C GLN A 475 -20.19 -3.12 -30.38
N THR A 476 -21.27 -2.41 -30.65
CA THR A 476 -21.28 -0.94 -30.65
C THR A 476 -21.40 -0.36 -29.23
N VAL A 477 -21.86 -1.20 -28.29
CA VAL A 477 -22.07 -0.87 -26.89
C VAL A 477 -21.19 -1.77 -26.03
N MET A 478 -20.22 -1.16 -25.34
CA MET A 478 -19.29 -1.89 -24.48
C MET A 478 -19.67 -1.71 -23.00
N PRO A 479 -19.54 -2.76 -22.17
CA PRO A 479 -19.77 -2.64 -20.74
C PRO A 479 -18.57 -1.98 -20.05
N ILE A 480 -18.84 -1.20 -19.01
CA ILE A 480 -17.82 -0.71 -18.07
C ILE A 480 -18.31 -0.93 -16.64
N SER A 481 -17.41 -1.27 -15.73
CA SER A 481 -17.76 -1.38 -14.31
C SER A 481 -16.65 -0.89 -13.38
N TRP A 482 -17.05 -0.30 -12.26
CA TRP A 482 -16.15 0.17 -11.21
C TRP A 482 -16.83 0.11 -9.85
N TYR A 483 -16.04 0.23 -8.77
CA TYR A 483 -16.58 0.38 -7.42
C TYR A 483 -16.64 1.85 -7.02
N PRO A 484 -17.83 2.41 -6.73
CA PRO A 484 -18.00 3.81 -6.33
C PRO A 484 -17.13 4.27 -5.15
N ARG A 485 -16.81 3.38 -4.20
CA ARG A 485 -15.93 3.67 -3.05
C ARG A 485 -14.50 4.11 -3.42
N ASN A 486 -14.05 3.83 -4.65
CA ASN A 486 -12.70 4.19 -5.10
C ASN A 486 -12.56 5.69 -5.43
N PHE A 487 -13.66 6.44 -5.44
CA PHE A 487 -13.67 7.86 -5.78
C PHE A 487 -14.19 8.68 -4.60
N THR A 488 -13.46 9.71 -4.21
CA THR A 488 -13.87 10.69 -3.21
C THR A 488 -13.88 12.07 -3.82
N ASN A 489 -14.78 12.93 -3.34
CA ASN A 489 -14.87 14.30 -3.82
C ASN A 489 -13.61 15.10 -3.41
N PRO A 490 -12.80 15.58 -4.36
CA PRO A 490 -11.58 16.32 -4.06
C PRO A 490 -11.88 17.66 -3.38
N ASP A 491 -13.02 18.29 -3.69
CA ASP A 491 -13.37 19.62 -3.16
C ASP A 491 -13.77 19.57 -1.67
N ILE A 492 -14.38 18.46 -1.25
CA ILE A 492 -14.84 18.30 0.14
C ILE A 492 -13.66 18.09 1.09
N SER A 493 -12.64 17.34 0.66
CA SER A 493 -11.45 17.05 1.48
C SER A 493 -10.61 18.29 1.81
N LEU A 494 -10.72 19.35 1.00
CA LEU A 494 -9.92 20.58 1.14
C LEU A 494 -10.60 21.66 1.99
N VAL A 495 -11.93 21.65 2.09
CA VAL A 495 -12.70 22.80 2.62
C VAL A 495 -13.26 22.54 4.03
N ASP A 496 -13.72 21.33 4.34
CA ASP A 496 -14.44 21.07 5.59
C ASP A 496 -13.64 20.19 6.56
N HIS A 497 -13.36 20.73 7.75
CA HIS A 497 -12.61 20.05 8.80
C HIS A 497 -13.42 18.99 9.54
N ASN A 498 -14.76 18.97 9.36
CA ASN A 498 -15.66 18.08 10.09
C ASN A 498 -16.11 16.85 9.28
N VAL A 499 -15.68 16.74 8.02
CA VAL A 499 -16.11 15.66 7.14
C VAL A 499 -15.35 14.37 7.46
N ARG A 500 -16.11 13.30 7.68
CA ARG A 500 -15.65 11.97 8.11
C ARG A 500 -15.58 11.03 6.93
N LEU A 501 -14.50 10.26 6.77
CA LEU A 501 -14.33 9.25 5.71
C LEU A 501 -15.50 8.26 5.60
N SER A 502 -16.18 8.02 6.72
CA SER A 502 -17.35 7.15 6.83
C SER A 502 -18.64 7.71 6.22
N ASP A 503 -18.69 9.01 5.91
CA ASP A 503 -19.87 9.70 5.37
C ASP A 503 -20.06 9.41 3.87
N ASP A 504 -21.30 9.07 3.50
CA ASP A 504 -21.68 8.71 2.13
C ASP A 504 -21.60 9.92 1.18
N ALA A 505 -21.71 11.15 1.69
CA ALA A 505 -21.65 12.37 0.88
C ALA A 505 -20.30 12.53 0.15
N ILE A 506 -19.19 12.05 0.73
CA ILE A 506 -17.84 12.15 0.15
C ILE A 506 -17.74 11.38 -1.17
N TYR A 507 -18.47 10.28 -1.30
CA TYR A 507 -18.44 9.44 -2.50
C TYR A 507 -19.33 9.99 -3.62
N GLY A 508 -20.10 11.06 -3.37
CA GLY A 508 -20.89 11.76 -4.38
C GLY A 508 -20.00 12.61 -5.28
N VAL A 509 -19.56 12.04 -6.41
CA VAL A 509 -18.63 12.66 -7.36
C VAL A 509 -19.16 12.51 -8.79
N GLN A 510 -18.95 13.54 -9.63
CA GLN A 510 -19.13 13.41 -11.07
C GLN A 510 -17.84 12.89 -11.72
N LEU A 511 -17.95 11.79 -12.46
CA LEU A 511 -16.83 11.10 -13.08
C LEU A 511 -16.89 11.25 -14.59
N GLY A 512 -15.77 11.63 -15.20
CA GLY A 512 -15.59 11.67 -16.65
C GLY A 512 -14.87 10.41 -17.11
N LEU A 513 -15.36 9.80 -18.20
CA LEU A 513 -14.67 8.72 -18.88
C LEU A 513 -13.85 9.28 -20.05
N TYR A 514 -12.54 9.29 -19.87
CA TYR A 514 -11.57 9.86 -20.80
C TYR A 514 -10.89 8.76 -21.61
N VAL A 515 -10.60 9.04 -22.88
CA VAL A 515 -9.72 8.23 -23.72
C VAL A 515 -8.35 8.87 -23.73
N VAL A 516 -7.35 8.17 -23.20
CA VAL A 516 -5.96 8.61 -23.22
C VAL A 516 -5.21 7.82 -24.27
N GLY A 517 -4.74 8.50 -25.31
CA GLY A 517 -3.89 7.93 -26.35
C GLY A 517 -2.44 7.82 -25.89
N TYR A 518 -1.79 6.75 -26.32
CA TYR A 518 -0.36 6.53 -26.17
C TYR A 518 0.31 6.48 -27.53
N LYS A 519 1.40 7.24 -27.67
CA LYS A 519 2.31 7.17 -28.82
C LYS A 519 3.75 7.39 -28.33
N GLU A 520 4.71 6.95 -29.11
CA GLU A 520 6.13 7.21 -28.87
C GLU A 520 6.57 8.31 -29.81
N SER A 521 7.06 9.43 -29.28
CA SER A 521 7.54 10.54 -30.09
C SER A 521 9.06 10.59 -30.07
N LEU A 522 9.66 10.87 -31.22
CA LEU A 522 11.10 11.09 -31.31
C LEU A 522 11.45 12.41 -30.61
N ASP A 523 12.24 12.35 -29.55
CA ASP A 523 12.85 13.51 -28.97
C ASP A 523 14.20 13.78 -29.62
N ASN A 524 14.28 14.88 -30.38
CA ASN A 524 15.50 15.28 -31.09
C ASN A 524 16.64 15.73 -30.17
N GLN A 525 16.36 16.15 -28.93
CA GLN A 525 17.38 16.56 -27.96
C GLN A 525 18.04 15.36 -27.30
N ILE A 526 17.25 14.34 -26.95
CA ILE A 526 17.74 13.11 -26.30
C ILE A 526 18.12 12.03 -27.34
N LYS A 527 17.73 12.22 -28.61
CA LYS A 527 17.82 11.22 -29.69
C LYS A 527 17.18 9.88 -29.27
N LYS A 528 16.05 9.94 -28.57
CA LYS A 528 15.32 8.78 -28.06
C LYS A 528 13.83 8.99 -28.21
N PHE A 529 13.11 7.87 -28.28
CA PHE A 529 11.66 7.89 -28.17
C PHE A 529 11.24 8.16 -26.72
N ARG A 530 10.29 9.08 -26.54
CA ARG A 530 9.64 9.35 -25.26
C ARG A 530 8.19 8.88 -25.30
N PRO A 531 7.69 8.24 -24.23
CA PRO A 531 6.29 7.90 -24.14
C PRO A 531 5.45 9.18 -23.98
N GLU A 532 4.54 9.42 -24.92
CA GLU A 532 3.58 10.52 -24.86
C GLU A 532 2.18 9.98 -24.57
N HIS A 533 1.60 10.47 -23.48
CA HIS A 533 0.20 10.22 -23.12
C HIS A 533 -0.60 11.50 -23.32
N ARG A 534 -1.67 11.43 -24.13
CA ARG A 534 -2.52 12.59 -24.43
C ARG A 534 -3.98 12.23 -24.28
N THR A 535 -4.74 13.04 -23.55
CA THR A 535 -6.20 12.94 -23.49
C THR A 535 -6.79 13.34 -24.84
N LEU A 536 -7.48 12.41 -25.51
CA LEU A 536 -8.03 12.62 -26.85
C LEU A 536 -9.47 13.15 -26.81
N CYS A 537 -10.30 12.53 -25.97
CA CYS A 537 -11.71 12.88 -25.82
C CYS A 537 -12.28 12.38 -24.48
N ARG A 538 -13.45 12.91 -24.10
CA ARG A 538 -14.34 12.38 -23.06
C ARG A 538 -15.54 11.74 -23.72
N LEU A 539 -15.79 10.47 -23.41
CA LEU A 539 -16.88 9.69 -23.99
C LEU A 539 -18.22 9.99 -23.31
N ALA A 540 -18.22 10.02 -21.98
CA ALA A 540 -19.42 10.23 -21.18
C ALA A 540 -19.06 10.74 -19.78
N THR A 541 -20.05 11.32 -19.11
CA THR A 541 -19.99 11.74 -17.71
C THR A 541 -21.01 10.96 -16.90
N TYR A 542 -20.59 10.41 -15.77
CA TYR A 542 -21.39 9.60 -14.87
C TYR A 542 -21.49 10.24 -13.49
N SER A 543 -22.62 10.01 -12.82
CA SER A 543 -22.75 10.31 -11.40
C SER A 543 -22.42 9.06 -10.59
N ASN A 544 -21.47 9.19 -9.67
CA ASN A 544 -21.08 8.09 -8.80
C ASN A 544 -22.21 7.77 -7.79
N LYS A 545 -22.67 6.52 -7.76
CA LYS A 545 -23.75 6.10 -6.85
C LYS A 545 -23.21 5.98 -5.43
N ASN A 546 -23.54 6.95 -4.57
CA ASN A 546 -23.01 7.05 -3.21
C ASN A 546 -23.88 6.38 -2.12
N THR A 547 -24.89 5.60 -2.50
CA THR A 547 -25.71 4.86 -1.52
C THR A 547 -24.92 3.69 -0.91
N PRO A 548 -25.21 3.28 0.34
CA PRO A 548 -24.48 2.20 1.05
C PRO A 548 -24.35 0.88 0.28
N ASP A 549 -25.35 0.51 -0.54
CA ASP A 549 -25.33 -0.75 -1.30
C ASP A 549 -24.21 -0.80 -2.36
N TYR A 550 -23.95 0.33 -3.02
CA TYR A 550 -22.91 0.48 -4.05
C TYR A 550 -21.51 0.65 -3.46
N ARG A 551 -21.37 0.63 -2.13
CA ARG A 551 -20.07 0.47 -1.47
C ARG A 551 -19.49 -0.92 -1.73
N TRP A 552 -20.35 -1.94 -1.83
CA TRP A 552 -19.95 -3.35 -1.96
C TRP A 552 -20.26 -3.93 -3.33
N LYS A 553 -21.16 -3.30 -4.10
CA LYS A 553 -21.50 -3.70 -5.46
C LYS A 553 -20.83 -2.79 -6.48
N PRO A 554 -20.33 -3.33 -7.60
CA PRO A 554 -19.86 -2.48 -8.68
C PRO A 554 -21.03 -1.72 -9.30
N GLN A 555 -20.76 -0.49 -9.71
CA GLN A 555 -21.62 0.26 -10.63
C GLN A 555 -21.27 -0.19 -12.05
N GLU A 556 -22.27 -0.68 -12.76
CA GLU A 556 -22.16 -1.14 -14.15
C GLU A 556 -22.87 -0.13 -15.06
N GLU A 557 -22.16 0.32 -16.09
CA GLU A 557 -22.68 1.22 -17.11
C GLU A 557 -22.33 0.69 -18.51
N ARG A 558 -22.91 1.30 -19.54
CA ARG A 558 -22.69 0.94 -20.94
C ARG A 558 -22.30 2.16 -21.74
N ILE A 559 -21.26 2.04 -22.55
CA ILE A 559 -20.74 3.11 -23.40
C ILE A 559 -21.05 2.83 -24.87
N ASN A 560 -21.54 3.85 -25.58
CA ASN A 560 -21.73 3.80 -27.02
C ASN A 560 -20.50 4.37 -27.72
N LEU A 561 -19.81 3.54 -28.50
CA LEU A 561 -18.54 3.90 -29.15
C LEU A 561 -18.69 4.95 -30.26
N TYR A 562 -19.89 5.21 -30.76
CA TYR A 562 -20.14 6.24 -31.78
C TYR A 562 -20.41 7.63 -31.21
N GLN A 563 -20.52 7.75 -29.89
CA GLN A 563 -20.83 9.01 -29.24
C GLN A 563 -19.61 9.49 -28.46
N VAL A 564 -19.20 10.72 -28.75
CA VAL A 564 -18.16 11.41 -28.00
C VAL A 564 -18.80 12.67 -27.44
N GLU A 565 -18.80 12.78 -26.12
CA GLU A 565 -19.35 13.94 -25.41
C GLU A 565 -18.52 15.20 -25.70
N ARG A 566 -17.19 15.09 -25.58
CA ARG A 566 -16.27 16.22 -25.78
C ARG A 566 -14.95 15.78 -26.41
N TRP A 567 -14.48 16.51 -27.41
CA TRP A 567 -13.15 16.33 -28.00
C TRP A 567 -12.16 17.33 -27.38
N TYR A 568 -10.93 16.86 -27.10
CA TYR A 568 -9.79 17.71 -26.68
C TYR A 568 -8.76 17.90 -27.81
N LEU A 569 -9.01 17.28 -28.97
CA LEU A 569 -8.26 17.48 -30.20
C LEU A 569 -8.96 18.52 -31.08
N ASN A 570 -8.17 19.36 -31.72
CA ASN A 570 -8.65 20.27 -32.76
C ASN A 570 -9.02 19.49 -34.03
N GLU A 571 -9.79 20.11 -34.92
CA GLU A 571 -10.28 19.44 -36.13
C GLU A 571 -9.15 18.87 -37.01
N TRP A 572 -8.07 19.63 -37.19
CA TRP A 572 -6.90 19.18 -37.94
C TRP A 572 -6.22 17.96 -37.30
N GLU A 573 -6.09 17.95 -35.97
CA GLU A 573 -5.46 16.85 -35.23
C GLU A 573 -6.31 15.58 -35.30
N ARG A 574 -7.65 15.71 -35.27
CA ARG A 574 -8.56 14.56 -35.44
C ARG A 574 -8.40 13.88 -36.80
N ILE A 575 -8.12 14.68 -37.85
CA ILE A 575 -7.98 14.17 -39.22
C ILE A 575 -6.57 13.62 -39.47
N ASN A 576 -5.54 14.29 -38.96
CA ASN A 576 -4.14 14.03 -39.36
C ASN A 576 -3.29 13.35 -38.28
N GLU A 577 -3.66 13.45 -37.01
CA GLU A 577 -2.84 12.96 -35.89
C GLU A 577 -3.51 11.80 -35.15
N LEU A 578 -4.85 11.73 -35.09
CA LEU A 578 -5.58 10.74 -34.29
C LEU A 578 -5.20 9.28 -34.63
N PHE A 579 -4.94 8.98 -35.90
CA PHE A 579 -4.55 7.63 -36.33
C PHE A 579 -3.13 7.24 -35.88
N THR A 580 -2.28 8.19 -35.47
CA THR A 580 -0.93 7.91 -34.95
C THR A 580 -1.00 7.25 -33.56
N PHE A 581 -2.08 7.47 -32.81
CA PHE A 581 -2.34 6.80 -31.53
C PHE A 581 -2.87 5.38 -31.79
N ARG A 582 -1.98 4.39 -31.76
CA ARG A 582 -2.30 2.94 -31.94
C ARG A 582 -3.10 2.39 -30.77
N PHE A 583 -2.57 2.64 -29.59
CA PHE A 583 -3.06 2.14 -28.33
C PHE A 583 -3.39 3.29 -27.41
N GLY A 584 -4.26 3.01 -26.47
CA GLY A 584 -4.58 3.90 -25.38
C GLY A 584 -5.24 3.13 -24.28
N TYR A 585 -5.83 3.84 -23.36
CA TYR A 585 -6.62 3.26 -22.29
C TYR A 585 -7.74 4.22 -21.92
N LEU A 586 -8.76 3.67 -21.28
CA LEU A 586 -9.80 4.46 -20.66
C LEU A 586 -9.36 4.87 -19.27
N LYS A 587 -9.61 6.12 -18.91
CA LYS A 587 -9.40 6.64 -17.56
C LYS A 587 -10.73 7.19 -17.05
N LEU A 588 -11.20 6.65 -15.93
CA LEU A 588 -12.35 7.17 -15.20
C LEU A 588 -11.84 8.02 -14.04
N ALA A 589 -12.12 9.32 -14.07
CA ALA A 589 -11.61 10.27 -13.08
C ALA A 589 -12.64 11.35 -12.73
N PRO A 590 -12.57 11.97 -11.53
CA PRO A 590 -13.41 13.11 -11.18
C PRO A 590 -13.26 14.28 -12.17
N VAL A 591 -14.38 14.90 -12.54
CA VAL A 591 -14.41 16.04 -13.46
C VAL A 591 -14.10 17.33 -12.70
N LYS A 592 -13.09 18.09 -13.15
CA LYS A 592 -12.81 19.43 -12.61
C LYS A 592 -13.85 20.45 -13.16
N PRO A 593 -14.29 21.43 -12.36
CA PRO A 593 -15.01 22.58 -12.89
C PRO A 593 -14.11 23.30 -13.90
N ASN A 594 -14.58 23.53 -15.14
CA ASN A 594 -13.81 24.14 -16.24
C ASN A 594 -12.65 23.30 -16.81
N ASP A 595 -12.82 21.98 -16.91
CA ASP A 595 -11.89 21.11 -17.65
C ASP A 595 -11.97 21.36 -19.17
N ASP A 596 -11.34 22.45 -19.64
CA ASP A 596 -11.35 22.86 -21.04
C ASP A 596 -10.22 22.25 -21.87
N THR A 597 -9.08 21.93 -21.26
CA THR A 597 -7.89 21.45 -21.98
C THR A 597 -7.64 19.95 -21.84
N GLY A 598 -8.19 19.26 -20.82
CA GLY A 598 -8.00 17.82 -20.63
C GLY A 598 -6.55 17.39 -20.32
N THR A 599 -5.66 18.34 -20.02
CA THR A 599 -4.20 18.10 -19.88
C THR A 599 -3.80 17.57 -18.51
N ASP A 600 -4.54 17.90 -17.45
CA ASP A 600 -4.23 17.51 -16.07
C ASP A 600 -5.46 16.86 -15.42
N LEU A 601 -5.63 15.57 -15.73
CA LEU A 601 -6.72 14.75 -15.21
C LEU A 601 -6.43 14.33 -13.76
N LEU A 602 -7.43 14.47 -12.88
CA LEU A 602 -7.36 14.00 -11.50
C LEU A 602 -7.04 12.51 -11.41
N SER A 603 -6.59 12.08 -10.24
CA SER A 603 -6.34 10.67 -9.97
C SER A 603 -7.62 9.85 -10.14
N GLY A 604 -7.51 8.66 -10.72
CA GLY A 604 -8.66 7.82 -11.06
C GLY A 604 -8.29 6.38 -11.37
N LEU A 605 -9.24 5.66 -11.96
CA LEU A 605 -9.05 4.27 -12.37
C LEU A 605 -8.71 4.20 -13.85
N VAL A 606 -7.75 3.35 -14.20
CA VAL A 606 -7.29 3.14 -15.58
C VAL A 606 -7.68 1.75 -16.04
N SER A 607 -8.08 1.59 -17.30
CA SER A 607 -8.37 0.29 -17.90
C SER A 607 -7.11 -0.42 -18.38
N ALA A 608 -7.25 -1.69 -18.76
CA ALA A 608 -6.25 -2.34 -19.59
C ALA A 608 -6.09 -1.58 -20.94
N PRO A 609 -4.93 -1.68 -21.61
CA PRO A 609 -4.71 -1.05 -22.90
C PRO A 609 -5.67 -1.58 -23.96
N ILE A 610 -6.22 -0.69 -24.76
CA ILE A 610 -7.14 -0.98 -25.86
C ILE A 610 -6.61 -0.38 -27.16
N SER A 611 -7.00 -0.97 -28.28
CA SER A 611 -6.79 -0.34 -29.58
C SER A 611 -7.71 0.87 -29.73
N LEU A 612 -7.20 1.96 -30.34
CA LEU A 612 -7.97 3.18 -30.59
C LEU A 612 -8.50 3.30 -32.02
N HIS A 613 -8.41 2.24 -32.82
CA HIS A 613 -8.87 2.25 -34.22
C HIS A 613 -10.37 2.57 -34.36
N TRP A 614 -11.17 2.28 -33.34
CA TRP A 614 -12.60 2.62 -33.26
C TRP A 614 -12.85 4.11 -32.97
N LEU A 615 -11.81 4.90 -32.68
CA LEU A 615 -11.93 6.35 -32.55
C LEU A 615 -11.51 7.07 -33.84
N TRP A 616 -10.78 6.40 -34.74
CA TRP A 616 -10.30 6.99 -35.98
C TRP A 616 -11.48 7.45 -36.84
N THR A 617 -11.56 8.76 -37.06
CA THR A 617 -12.64 9.41 -37.79
C THR A 617 -12.35 9.45 -39.29
N THR A 618 -13.32 9.07 -40.11
CA THR A 618 -13.24 9.11 -41.58
C THR A 618 -13.76 10.40 -42.19
N ASN A 619 -13.94 11.47 -41.40
CA ASN A 619 -14.57 12.72 -41.83
C ASN A 619 -13.71 13.50 -42.84
N ASN A 620 -13.74 13.03 -44.08
CA ASN A 620 -13.70 13.85 -45.28
C ASN A 620 -15.08 14.56 -45.37
N PRO A 621 -15.15 15.88 -45.60
CA PRO A 621 -16.42 16.65 -45.63
C PRO A 621 -17.52 16.15 -46.60
N GLU A 622 -17.32 15.08 -47.38
CA GLU A 622 -18.37 14.42 -48.16
C GLU A 622 -19.33 13.51 -47.35
N PHE A 623 -19.03 13.17 -46.08
CA PHE A 623 -19.82 12.21 -45.27
C PHE A 623 -20.50 12.84 -44.03
N SER A 624 -21.07 14.05 -44.18
CA SER A 624 -21.68 14.84 -43.10
C SER A 624 -23.12 14.43 -42.72
N THR A 625 -23.43 13.14 -42.57
CA THR A 625 -24.76 12.72 -42.08
C THR A 625 -24.66 11.91 -40.80
N THR A 626 -25.36 12.38 -39.77
CA THR A 626 -25.50 11.81 -38.41
C THR A 626 -26.26 10.47 -38.36
N THR A 627 -26.39 9.78 -39.49
CA THR A 627 -27.01 8.46 -39.66
C THR A 627 -26.04 7.57 -40.42
N TYR A 628 -25.42 6.62 -39.71
CA TYR A 628 -24.51 5.63 -40.27
C TYR A 628 -25.23 4.69 -41.23
N SER A 629 -24.93 4.76 -42.52
CA SER A 629 -25.35 3.78 -43.52
C SER A 629 -24.43 2.54 -43.50
N GLN A 630 -24.86 1.41 -44.07
CA GLN A 630 -23.97 0.23 -44.22
C GLN A 630 -22.72 0.55 -45.07
N GLN A 631 -22.83 1.49 -46.01
CA GLN A 631 -21.70 1.93 -46.85
C GLN A 631 -20.62 2.66 -46.03
N ASP A 632 -21.00 3.39 -44.98
CA ASP A 632 -20.04 4.09 -44.11
C ASP A 632 -19.24 3.10 -43.24
N ALA A 633 -19.84 1.97 -42.86
CA ALA A 633 -19.17 0.92 -42.09
C ALA A 633 -18.08 0.22 -42.92
N ASP A 634 -18.36 -0.07 -44.19
CA ASP A 634 -17.39 -0.68 -45.11
C ASP A 634 -16.26 0.30 -45.46
N ALA A 635 -16.57 1.57 -45.75
CA ALA A 635 -15.58 2.61 -46.01
C ALA A 635 -14.62 2.79 -44.81
N ARG A 636 -15.17 2.75 -43.59
CA ARG A 636 -14.38 2.80 -42.37
C ARG A 636 -13.47 1.60 -42.21
N LYS A 637 -13.97 0.40 -42.50
CA LYS A 637 -13.17 -0.83 -42.43
C LYS A 637 -11.98 -0.78 -43.39
N GLU A 638 -12.20 -0.31 -44.61
CA GLU A 638 -11.13 -0.11 -45.60
C GLU A 638 -10.14 0.97 -45.17
N PHE A 639 -10.62 2.08 -44.62
CA PHE A 639 -9.76 3.14 -44.09
C PHE A 639 -8.85 2.64 -42.96
N VAL A 640 -9.41 1.95 -41.96
CA VAL A 640 -8.63 1.35 -40.87
C VAL A 640 -7.61 0.37 -41.45
N LYS A 641 -8.02 -0.51 -42.38
CA LYS A 641 -7.10 -1.46 -43.02
C LYS A 641 -5.93 -0.76 -43.72
N LYS A 642 -6.20 0.30 -44.49
CA LYS A 642 -5.18 1.06 -45.21
C LYS A 642 -4.22 1.76 -44.24
N LYS A 643 -4.75 2.46 -43.23
CA LYS A 643 -3.93 3.14 -42.22
C LYS A 643 -3.12 2.18 -41.39
N SER A 644 -3.70 1.07 -40.96
CA SER A 644 -2.96 0.01 -40.27
C SER A 644 -1.83 -0.57 -41.13
N LEU A 645 -2.02 -0.70 -42.45
CA LEU A 645 -0.96 -1.15 -43.37
C LEU A 645 0.16 -0.11 -43.51
N GLU A 646 -0.17 1.16 -43.76
CA GLU A 646 0.80 2.26 -43.80
C GLU A 646 1.63 2.30 -42.51
N MET A 647 0.98 2.22 -41.36
CA MET A 647 1.63 2.19 -40.05
C MET A 647 2.48 0.94 -39.83
N CYS A 648 2.08 -0.21 -40.36
CA CYS A 648 2.87 -1.44 -40.30
C CYS A 648 4.15 -1.30 -41.12
N HIS A 649 4.07 -0.65 -42.29
CA HIS A 649 5.24 -0.32 -43.09
C HIS A 649 6.14 0.69 -42.38
N ASP A 650 5.59 1.79 -41.86
CA ASP A 650 6.37 2.78 -41.12
C ASP A 650 7.09 2.16 -39.91
N TRP A 651 6.38 1.28 -39.17
CA TRP A 651 6.99 0.55 -38.05
C TRP A 651 8.03 -0.47 -38.50
N PHE A 652 7.80 -1.18 -39.60
CA PHE A 652 8.78 -2.14 -40.13
C PHE A 652 10.03 -1.42 -40.65
N ASP A 653 9.86 -0.26 -41.29
CA ASP A 653 10.95 0.58 -41.77
C ASP A 653 11.69 1.23 -40.59
N GLU A 654 10.98 1.62 -39.53
CA GLU A 654 11.54 2.11 -38.27
C GLU A 654 12.32 1.01 -37.53
N ASP A 655 11.72 -0.14 -37.28
CA ASP A 655 12.35 -1.32 -36.64
C ASP A 655 13.54 -1.83 -37.46
N GLY A 656 13.41 -1.81 -38.78
CA GLY A 656 14.49 -2.14 -39.72
C GLY A 656 15.62 -1.12 -39.75
N ALA A 657 15.36 0.15 -39.38
CA ALA A 657 16.35 1.21 -39.25
C ALA A 657 16.97 1.28 -37.84
N GLN A 658 16.30 0.74 -36.82
CA GLN A 658 16.88 0.59 -35.49
C GLN A 658 17.97 -0.48 -35.52
N TRP A 659 19.05 -0.25 -34.76
CA TRP A 659 20.11 -1.24 -34.59
C TRP A 659 19.48 -2.46 -33.93
N ASN A 660 19.44 -3.58 -34.65
CA ASN A 660 18.82 -4.80 -34.16
C ASN A 660 19.75 -5.45 -33.15
N PHE A 661 19.76 -4.91 -31.93
CA PHE A 661 20.64 -5.30 -30.83
C PHE A 661 20.60 -6.81 -30.58
N ILE A 662 19.43 -7.44 -30.73
CA ILE A 662 19.27 -8.89 -30.63
C ILE A 662 20.00 -9.61 -31.77
N ARG A 663 19.82 -9.18 -33.03
CA ARG A 663 20.58 -9.73 -34.17
C ARG A 663 22.09 -9.55 -34.02
N ASP A 664 22.51 -8.45 -33.38
CA ASP A 664 23.90 -8.05 -33.26
C ASP A 664 24.60 -8.57 -31.99
N THR A 665 23.84 -9.01 -30.97
CA THR A 665 24.36 -9.69 -29.76
C THR A 665 24.15 -11.21 -29.80
N GLU A 666 23.08 -11.72 -30.40
CA GLU A 666 22.77 -13.16 -30.42
C GLU A 666 23.31 -13.90 -31.66
N THR A 667 24.53 -13.64 -32.09
CA THR A 667 25.04 -14.31 -33.31
C THR A 667 25.54 -15.74 -33.10
N ASN A 668 25.63 -16.24 -31.86
CA ASN A 668 26.27 -17.54 -31.60
C ASN A 668 25.59 -18.44 -30.53
N ALA A 669 24.62 -17.95 -29.74
CA ALA A 669 24.08 -18.71 -28.61
C ALA A 669 22.63 -18.36 -28.21
N SER A 670 21.71 -18.19 -29.18
CA SER A 670 20.28 -17.96 -28.88
C SER A 670 19.66 -19.10 -28.07
N CYS A 671 18.72 -18.76 -27.19
CA CYS A 671 17.97 -19.75 -26.42
C CYS A 671 17.25 -20.76 -27.31
N PRO A 672 17.39 -22.07 -27.03
CA PRO A 672 16.60 -23.09 -27.70
C PRO A 672 15.10 -22.86 -27.48
N CYS A 673 14.28 -23.22 -28.47
CA CYS A 673 12.84 -22.96 -28.41
C CYS A 673 12.11 -23.92 -27.45
N VAL A 674 12.69 -25.09 -27.21
CA VAL A 674 12.15 -26.10 -26.29
C VAL A 674 13.22 -26.67 -25.37
N GLU A 675 12.81 -27.03 -24.16
CA GLU A 675 13.69 -27.50 -23.09
C GLU A 675 14.53 -28.72 -23.50
N SER A 676 13.95 -29.63 -24.30
CA SER A 676 14.64 -30.82 -24.79
C SER A 676 15.84 -30.50 -25.67
N GLN A 677 15.80 -29.40 -26.43
CA GLN A 677 16.93 -28.92 -27.22
C GLN A 677 18.04 -28.39 -26.32
N ALA A 678 17.71 -27.60 -25.30
CA ALA A 678 18.68 -27.12 -24.31
C ALA A 678 19.35 -28.25 -23.53
N LYS A 679 18.59 -29.32 -23.22
CA LYS A 679 19.11 -30.51 -22.53
C LYS A 679 20.04 -31.36 -23.40
N MET A 680 19.87 -31.36 -24.73
CA MET A 680 20.76 -32.06 -25.65
C MET A 680 22.01 -31.25 -25.99
N ASP A 681 21.94 -29.92 -25.90
CA ASP A 681 23.03 -28.98 -26.19
C ASP A 681 23.97 -28.75 -24.99
N LEU A 682 24.40 -29.86 -24.38
CA LEU A 682 25.35 -29.88 -23.26
C LEU A 682 26.71 -29.42 -23.75
N GLY A 683 27.03 -28.15 -23.50
CA GLY A 683 28.28 -27.51 -23.92
C GLY A 683 28.10 -26.04 -24.27
N ARG A 684 26.97 -25.68 -24.91
CA ARG A 684 26.55 -24.28 -25.06
C ARG A 684 25.59 -23.86 -23.97
N PHE A 685 24.77 -24.78 -23.45
CA PHE A 685 23.85 -24.52 -22.36
C PHE A 685 24.14 -25.46 -21.20
N MET A 686 24.19 -24.91 -19.99
CA MET A 686 24.30 -25.68 -18.75
C MET A 686 23.09 -25.41 -17.86
N PRO A 687 22.61 -26.40 -17.09
CA PRO A 687 21.45 -26.17 -16.22
C PRO A 687 21.76 -25.09 -15.18
N HIS A 688 20.80 -24.19 -14.93
CA HIS A 688 20.99 -23.07 -14.00
C HIS A 688 21.08 -23.59 -12.55
N PRO A 689 22.14 -23.29 -11.78
CA PRO A 689 22.35 -23.88 -10.44
C PRO A 689 21.22 -23.62 -9.44
N ARG A 690 20.51 -22.49 -9.57
CA ARG A 690 19.41 -22.06 -8.68
C ARG A 690 18.01 -22.36 -9.19
N CYS A 691 17.86 -22.69 -10.47
CA CYS A 691 16.57 -22.73 -11.16
C CYS A 691 16.42 -23.93 -12.11
N SER A 692 17.32 -24.91 -11.99
CA SER A 692 17.19 -26.19 -12.68
C SER A 692 16.91 -27.29 -11.68
N GLN A 693 15.92 -28.12 -12.00
CA GLN A 693 15.56 -29.34 -11.30
C GLN A 693 16.67 -30.40 -11.33
N VAL A 694 17.67 -30.24 -12.21
CA VAL A 694 18.86 -31.12 -12.24
C VAL A 694 19.67 -31.02 -10.94
N PHE A 695 19.63 -29.87 -10.26
CA PHE A 695 20.41 -29.63 -9.05
C PHE A 695 19.58 -29.51 -7.76
N ARG A 696 18.25 -29.29 -7.84
CA ARG A 696 17.35 -29.12 -6.68
C ARG A 696 15.89 -29.52 -6.97
N ASP A 697 15.16 -29.94 -5.94
CA ASP A 697 13.70 -30.24 -5.99
C ASP A 697 12.78 -29.03 -5.73
N ILE A 698 13.25 -27.79 -5.87
CA ILE A 698 12.50 -26.57 -5.48
C ILE A 698 12.25 -25.66 -6.70
N MET A 699 11.06 -25.04 -6.73
CA MET A 699 10.63 -24.08 -7.77
C MET A 699 11.58 -22.87 -7.88
N CYS A 700 11.82 -22.40 -9.11
CA CYS A 700 12.69 -21.26 -9.40
C CYS A 700 12.13 -19.96 -8.79
N THR A 701 12.89 -19.32 -7.88
CA THR A 701 12.47 -18.08 -7.22
C THR A 701 12.73 -16.82 -8.05
N THR A 702 13.63 -16.88 -9.04
CA THR A 702 14.00 -15.73 -9.88
C THR A 702 13.12 -15.59 -11.12
N THR A 703 12.48 -16.67 -11.56
CA THR A 703 11.62 -16.69 -12.75
C THR A 703 10.39 -17.56 -12.45
N ILE A 704 9.35 -16.91 -11.91
CA ILE A 704 8.11 -17.59 -11.49
C ILE A 704 7.42 -18.18 -12.71
N GLY A 705 7.03 -19.46 -12.62
CA GLY A 705 6.42 -20.22 -13.72
C GLY A 705 7.41 -21.04 -14.55
N ALA A 706 8.72 -20.86 -14.35
CA ALA A 706 9.74 -21.68 -14.98
C ALA A 706 9.89 -23.03 -14.27
N LYS A 707 9.78 -24.12 -15.04
CA LYS A 707 10.04 -25.49 -14.60
C LYS A 707 11.54 -25.78 -14.56
N ASN A 708 12.26 -25.37 -15.60
CA ASN A 708 13.71 -25.53 -15.71
C ASN A 708 14.35 -24.34 -16.44
N CYS A 709 15.48 -23.86 -15.93
CA CYS A 709 16.28 -22.85 -16.61
C CYS A 709 17.69 -23.37 -16.94
N TYR A 710 18.24 -22.86 -18.04
CA TYR A 710 19.57 -23.15 -18.55
C TYR A 710 20.30 -21.83 -18.79
N MET A 711 21.61 -21.79 -18.55
CA MET A 711 22.45 -20.63 -18.83
C MET A 711 23.46 -20.94 -19.94
N SER A 712 23.76 -19.96 -20.78
CA SER A 712 24.77 -20.10 -21.82
C SER A 712 26.15 -20.24 -21.19
N ALA A 713 26.92 -21.24 -21.61
CA ALA A 713 28.30 -21.46 -21.20
C ALA A 713 29.29 -20.56 -21.98
N GLN A 714 28.80 -19.87 -23.02
CA GLN A 714 29.56 -18.92 -23.81
C GLN A 714 29.15 -17.49 -23.48
N ASN A 715 30.13 -16.58 -23.55
CA ASN A 715 29.87 -15.16 -23.53
C ASN A 715 29.17 -14.73 -24.84
N ILE A 716 28.21 -13.84 -24.72
CA ILE A 716 27.65 -13.07 -25.81
C ILE A 716 28.79 -12.21 -26.41
N TYR A 717 28.96 -12.25 -27.73
CA TYR A 717 29.89 -11.37 -28.44
C TYR A 717 29.11 -10.19 -29.01
N GLY A 718 29.63 -8.99 -28.81
CA GLY A 718 29.04 -7.77 -29.36
C GLY A 718 29.45 -7.59 -30.82
N SER A 719 28.59 -6.93 -31.59
CA SER A 719 28.91 -6.47 -32.94
C SER A 719 29.96 -5.36 -32.93
N TYR A 720 30.89 -5.46 -33.88
CA TYR A 720 31.83 -4.47 -34.42
C TYR A 720 32.04 -3.16 -33.65
N ALA A 721 33.22 -3.00 -33.04
CA ALA A 721 33.74 -1.70 -32.64
C ALA A 721 34.62 -1.15 -33.79
N GLY A 722 34.03 -0.34 -34.67
CA GLY A 722 34.72 0.29 -35.80
C GLY A 722 34.09 1.63 -36.16
N ASP A 723 34.91 2.56 -36.67
CA ASP A 723 34.50 3.91 -37.03
C ASP A 723 33.45 3.90 -38.14
N THR A 724 32.32 4.55 -37.87
CA THR A 724 31.08 4.46 -38.64
C THR A 724 31.15 5.36 -39.87
N THR A 725 31.66 4.87 -41.01
CA THR A 725 31.34 5.47 -42.32
C THR A 725 31.25 4.49 -43.49
N THR A 726 31.61 3.22 -43.36
CA THR A 726 31.58 2.26 -44.47
C THR A 726 30.95 0.94 -44.04
N HIS A 727 29.95 0.47 -44.80
CA HIS A 727 29.21 -0.79 -44.64
C HIS A 727 30.07 -2.07 -44.80
N SER A 728 31.39 -2.01 -44.57
CA SER A 728 32.25 -3.18 -44.48
C SER A 728 32.26 -3.71 -43.05
N SER A 729 31.09 -4.15 -42.56
CA SER A 729 30.98 -4.70 -41.21
C SER A 729 31.65 -6.07 -41.08
N GLU A 730 31.87 -6.82 -42.15
CA GLU A 730 32.34 -8.22 -42.04
C GLU A 730 33.78 -8.41 -41.52
N THR A 731 34.63 -7.38 -41.55
CA THR A 731 36.07 -7.49 -41.24
C THR A 731 36.51 -6.91 -39.89
N ALA A 732 35.61 -6.30 -39.11
CA ALA A 732 35.97 -5.73 -37.81
C ALA A 732 35.96 -6.81 -36.69
N PRO A 733 36.93 -6.76 -35.75
CA PRO A 733 37.00 -7.74 -34.66
C PRO A 733 35.81 -7.56 -33.69
N ARG A 734 35.12 -8.66 -33.39
CA ARG A 734 34.06 -8.72 -32.37
C ARG A 734 34.68 -8.68 -30.98
N PHE A 735 34.05 -7.99 -30.03
CA PHE A 735 34.52 -7.95 -28.63
C PHE A 735 33.63 -8.84 -27.73
N PRO A 736 34.21 -9.58 -26.79
CA PRO A 736 33.44 -10.36 -25.81
C PRO A 736 32.74 -9.41 -24.84
N THR A 737 31.43 -9.58 -24.64
CA THR A 737 30.66 -8.71 -23.75
C THR A 737 30.68 -9.16 -22.28
N HIS A 738 31.27 -10.33 -21.99
CA HIS A 738 31.28 -10.97 -20.66
C HIS A 738 29.88 -11.30 -20.08
N TYR A 739 28.84 -11.24 -20.91
CA TYR A 739 27.47 -11.55 -20.54
C TYR A 739 27.05 -12.93 -21.04
N GLY A 740 26.11 -13.58 -20.35
CA GLY A 740 25.53 -14.85 -20.75
C GLY A 740 24.01 -14.81 -20.66
N GLN A 741 23.38 -15.65 -21.45
CA GLN A 741 21.93 -15.71 -21.59
C GLN A 741 21.35 -16.77 -20.64
N VAL A 742 20.22 -16.47 -19.99
CA VAL A 742 19.47 -17.46 -19.22
C VAL A 742 18.15 -17.76 -19.94
N CYS A 743 17.94 -19.03 -20.25
CA CYS A 743 16.80 -19.57 -20.98
C CYS A 743 15.94 -20.37 -20.01
N CYS A 744 14.74 -19.89 -19.71
CA CYS A 744 13.80 -20.56 -18.81
C CYS A 744 12.64 -21.15 -19.60
N TYR A 745 12.21 -22.35 -19.22
CA TYR A 745 11.15 -23.09 -19.87
C TYR A 745 9.98 -23.32 -18.92
N ASP A 746 8.76 -23.22 -19.44
CA ASP A 746 7.53 -23.45 -18.68
C ASP A 746 7.30 -24.95 -18.42
N GLU A 747 6.13 -25.28 -17.85
CA GLU A 747 5.77 -26.67 -17.55
C GLU A 747 5.71 -27.58 -18.79
N GLU A 748 5.30 -27.00 -19.93
CA GLU A 748 5.19 -27.64 -21.24
C GLU A 748 6.55 -27.74 -21.97
N GLY A 749 7.62 -27.23 -21.36
CA GLY A 749 8.97 -27.22 -21.92
C GLY A 749 9.13 -26.22 -23.07
N LYS A 750 8.29 -25.18 -23.13
CA LYS A 750 8.38 -24.08 -24.10
C LYS A 750 9.19 -22.94 -23.50
N LEU A 751 10.00 -22.29 -24.35
CA LEU A 751 10.80 -21.15 -23.93
C LEU A 751 9.87 -20.04 -23.44
N MET A 752 10.00 -19.69 -22.16
CA MET A 752 9.35 -18.53 -21.59
C MET A 752 10.05 -17.27 -22.08
N GLN A 753 9.28 -16.18 -22.17
CA GLN A 753 9.86 -14.88 -22.51
C GLN A 753 10.94 -14.51 -21.47
N THR A 754 12.19 -14.45 -21.92
CA THR A 754 13.34 -14.18 -21.05
C THR A 754 13.28 -12.72 -20.61
N SER A 755 13.30 -12.48 -19.30
CA SER A 755 13.39 -11.13 -18.76
C SER A 755 14.81 -10.60 -18.96
N TYR A 756 15.08 -9.93 -20.08
CA TYR A 756 16.35 -9.24 -20.37
C TYR A 756 16.63 -8.03 -19.45
N GLN A 757 15.94 -7.90 -18.33
CA GLN A 757 15.91 -6.68 -17.53
C GLN A 757 16.00 -6.99 -16.03
N PRO A 758 17.21 -7.11 -15.47
CA PRO A 758 17.41 -6.84 -14.06
C PRO A 758 17.38 -5.32 -13.85
N VAL A 759 16.43 -4.86 -13.03
CA VAL A 759 16.41 -3.64 -12.21
C VAL A 759 17.61 -2.69 -12.41
N VAL A 760 17.57 -1.84 -13.43
CA VAL A 760 18.39 -0.62 -13.47
C VAL A 760 17.45 0.56 -13.63
N LYS A 761 17.44 1.40 -12.60
CA LYS A 761 16.60 2.59 -12.51
C LYS A 761 16.96 3.57 -13.65
N VAL A 762 16.07 3.71 -14.62
CA VAL A 762 16.17 4.72 -15.68
C VAL A 762 16.00 6.11 -15.05
N THR A 763 17.05 6.94 -15.07
CA THR A 763 16.96 8.39 -14.84
C THR A 763 16.86 9.12 -16.18
N ASP A 764 16.43 10.38 -16.17
CA ASP A 764 16.29 11.20 -17.39
C ASP A 764 17.61 11.33 -18.19
N GLU A 765 18.75 11.16 -17.51
CA GLU A 765 20.08 11.20 -18.12
C GLU A 765 20.55 9.85 -18.67
N THR A 766 19.90 8.73 -18.32
CA THR A 766 20.37 7.40 -18.75
C THR A 766 19.94 7.13 -20.19
N PRO A 767 20.86 6.80 -21.12
CA PRO A 767 20.54 6.23 -22.42
C PRO A 767 19.43 5.18 -22.30
N TYR A 768 18.40 5.22 -23.16
CA TYR A 768 17.50 4.07 -23.28
C TYR A 768 18.40 2.90 -23.70
N ASN A 769 18.56 1.95 -22.80
CA ASN A 769 19.31 0.74 -23.03
C ASN A 769 18.29 -0.40 -22.99
N PRO A 770 17.95 -1.01 -24.14
CA PRO A 770 17.00 -2.11 -24.19
C PRO A 770 17.65 -3.35 -23.55
N GLY A 771 17.59 -3.42 -22.22
CA GLY A 771 18.08 -4.54 -21.41
C GLY A 771 19.56 -4.43 -21.01
N TYR A 772 19.84 -4.77 -19.75
CA TYR A 772 21.19 -5.10 -19.34
C TYR A 772 21.38 -6.60 -19.60
N PRO A 773 22.31 -6.99 -20.48
CA PRO A 773 22.68 -8.40 -20.58
C PRO A 773 23.21 -8.86 -19.20
N LEU A 774 22.71 -9.99 -18.71
CA LEU A 774 23.12 -10.57 -17.42
C LEU A 774 24.53 -11.17 -17.55
N ARG A 775 25.34 -11.14 -16.49
CA ARG A 775 26.69 -11.73 -16.51
C ARG A 775 26.63 -13.20 -16.91
N ALA A 776 27.63 -13.67 -17.65
CA ALA A 776 27.75 -15.10 -17.96
C ALA A 776 27.95 -15.98 -16.72
N TYR A 777 28.47 -15.38 -15.64
CA TYR A 777 28.72 -16.07 -14.38
C TYR A 777 28.23 -15.25 -13.18
N GLU A 778 27.29 -15.81 -12.42
CA GLU A 778 26.84 -15.30 -11.11
C GLU A 778 27.98 -15.25 -10.08
N PHE A 779 29.12 -15.92 -10.36
CA PHE A 779 30.30 -16.04 -9.51
C PHE A 779 31.56 -15.28 -9.99
N GLY A 780 31.46 -14.48 -11.07
CA GLY A 780 32.60 -13.73 -11.62
C GLY A 780 32.85 -12.38 -10.94
N THR A 781 34.11 -11.97 -10.82
CA THR A 781 34.52 -10.64 -10.31
C THR A 781 34.13 -9.51 -11.27
N HIS A 782 33.95 -8.31 -10.74
CA HIS A 782 33.49 -7.10 -11.44
C HIS A 782 34.63 -6.47 -12.25
N PRO A 783 34.39 -5.95 -13.48
CA PRO A 783 35.37 -5.08 -14.11
C PRO A 783 35.54 -3.81 -13.26
N TYR A 784 36.80 -3.45 -13.03
CA TYR A 784 37.22 -2.30 -12.21
C TYR A 784 36.59 -1.00 -12.76
N MET A 785 35.91 -0.25 -11.90
CA MET A 785 35.44 1.12 -12.19
C MET A 785 36.16 2.06 -11.22
N GLY A 786 36.97 2.98 -11.74
CA GLY A 786 37.66 4.01 -10.96
C GLY A 786 37.14 5.39 -11.34
N GLU A 787 36.83 6.21 -10.34
CA GLU A 787 36.42 7.61 -10.53
C GLU A 787 37.64 8.53 -10.30
N ALA A 788 37.93 9.40 -11.27
CA ALA A 788 38.99 10.41 -11.16
C ALA A 788 38.35 11.79 -11.07
N MET A 789 38.55 12.49 -9.96
CA MET A 789 38.08 13.87 -9.77
C MET A 789 39.28 14.81 -9.61
N GLY A 790 39.31 15.92 -10.37
CA GLY A 790 40.29 17.00 -10.19
C GLY A 790 41.73 16.63 -10.56
N ALA A 791 42.71 17.32 -9.96
CA ALA A 791 44.14 17.14 -10.23
C ALA A 791 44.62 15.77 -9.72
N GLY A 792 44.53 14.75 -10.57
CA GLY A 792 45.28 13.50 -10.46
C GLY A 792 45.07 12.69 -9.17
N THR A 793 43.94 12.80 -8.49
CA THR A 793 43.63 11.98 -7.30
C THR A 793 42.81 10.75 -7.66
N PHE A 794 43.33 9.57 -7.32
CA PHE A 794 42.67 8.27 -7.48
C PHE A 794 42.48 7.61 -6.11
N ASN A 795 41.26 7.17 -5.80
CA ASN A 795 40.98 6.39 -4.60
C ASN A 795 40.76 4.92 -4.99
N THR A 796 41.41 3.99 -4.30
CA THR A 796 41.15 2.55 -4.45
C THR A 796 39.97 2.11 -3.59
N ILE A 797 39.46 0.90 -3.86
CA ILE A 797 38.36 0.29 -3.09
C ILE A 797 38.77 0.03 -1.64
N ASP A 798 40.08 -0.12 -1.36
CA ASP A 798 40.63 -0.22 0.00
C ASP A 798 40.75 1.16 0.69
N ASN A 799 40.20 2.21 0.08
CA ASN A 799 40.29 3.61 0.51
C ASN A 799 41.70 4.22 0.48
N ASP A 800 42.65 3.60 -0.25
CA ASP A 800 43.96 4.21 -0.45
C ASP A 800 43.89 5.31 -1.49
N LYS A 801 44.37 6.50 -1.12
CA LYS A 801 44.39 7.68 -1.99
C LYS A 801 45.76 7.88 -2.61
N PHE A 802 45.81 7.79 -3.94
CA PHE A 802 46.98 8.11 -4.76
C PHE A 802 46.82 9.49 -5.38
N VAL A 803 47.83 10.34 -5.24
CA VAL A 803 47.85 11.69 -5.79
C VAL A 803 49.04 11.82 -6.73
N PHE A 804 48.78 12.21 -7.98
CA PHE A 804 49.79 12.42 -9.00
C PHE A 804 49.82 13.89 -9.40
N ASP A 805 50.87 14.61 -8.98
CA ASP A 805 50.98 16.06 -9.14
C ASP A 805 51.82 16.50 -10.35
N GLU A 806 52.48 15.54 -11.04
CA GLU A 806 53.37 15.82 -12.16
C GLU A 806 52.90 15.15 -13.46
N PRO A 807 53.14 15.78 -14.63
CA PRO A 807 52.89 15.14 -15.91
C PRO A 807 53.91 14.02 -16.14
N GLY A 808 53.43 12.84 -16.55
CA GLY A 808 54.26 11.65 -16.70
C GLY A 808 53.45 10.42 -17.06
N VAL A 809 54.14 9.33 -17.43
CA VAL A 809 53.53 8.03 -17.67
C VAL A 809 53.74 7.15 -16.45
N TYR A 810 52.68 6.86 -15.72
CA TYR A 810 52.67 6.03 -14.52
C TYR A 810 52.19 4.63 -14.87
N THR A 811 52.91 3.59 -14.46
CA THR A 811 52.48 2.19 -14.66
C THR A 811 51.70 1.75 -13.43
N LEU A 812 50.39 1.54 -13.58
CA LEU A 812 49.52 1.13 -12.47
C LEU A 812 49.51 -0.39 -12.26
N LEU A 813 49.63 -1.16 -13.34
CA LEU A 813 49.67 -2.61 -13.30
C LEU A 813 50.68 -3.10 -14.33
N HIS A 814 51.58 -3.97 -13.91
CA HIS A 814 52.47 -4.69 -14.82
C HIS A 814 52.49 -6.16 -14.43
N ILE A 815 51.92 -6.99 -15.28
CA ILE A 815 51.98 -8.44 -15.17
C ILE A 815 52.90 -8.92 -16.29
N PRO A 816 54.06 -9.50 -15.94
CA PRO A 816 55.02 -9.97 -16.94
C PRO A 816 54.45 -11.16 -17.71
N LYS A 817 54.88 -11.31 -18.97
CA LYS A 817 54.49 -12.45 -19.81
C LYS A 817 54.88 -13.77 -19.16
N THR A 818 53.95 -14.72 -19.16
CA THR A 818 54.23 -16.12 -18.79
C THR A 818 53.84 -17.03 -19.96
N LEU A 819 54.10 -18.34 -19.82
CA LEU A 819 53.69 -19.34 -20.82
C LEU A 819 52.16 -19.41 -21.01
N LEU A 820 51.38 -18.99 -20.02
CA LEU A 820 49.92 -19.09 -20.03
C LEU A 820 49.21 -17.74 -20.13
N ASN A 821 49.87 -16.63 -19.76
CA ASN A 821 49.28 -15.29 -19.77
C ASN A 821 50.11 -14.31 -20.61
N PRO A 822 49.47 -13.47 -21.45
CA PRO A 822 50.15 -12.39 -22.15
C PRO A 822 50.68 -11.36 -21.15
N GLU A 823 51.65 -10.55 -21.60
CA GLU A 823 52.09 -9.38 -20.84
C GLU A 823 50.94 -8.39 -20.76
N VAL A 824 50.60 -7.93 -19.56
CA VAL A 824 49.58 -6.89 -19.37
C VAL A 824 50.22 -5.73 -18.67
N ARG A 825 50.28 -4.58 -19.35
CA ARG A 825 50.79 -3.34 -18.78
C ARG A 825 49.72 -2.26 -18.90
N ILE A 826 49.24 -1.76 -17.76
CA ILE A 826 48.30 -0.63 -17.72
C ILE A 826 49.11 0.60 -17.32
N GLN A 827 49.18 1.57 -18.23
CA GLN A 827 49.85 2.84 -18.01
C GLN A 827 48.85 4.00 -18.11
N LEU A 828 48.96 4.93 -17.17
CA LEU A 828 48.27 6.22 -17.22
C LEU A 828 49.28 7.30 -17.61
N ARG A 829 48.99 8.04 -18.68
CA ARG A 829 49.72 9.25 -19.04
C ARG A 829 48.95 10.47 -18.53
N LEU A 830 49.56 11.20 -17.61
CA LEU A 830 49.03 12.47 -17.10
C LEU A 830 49.72 13.62 -17.84
N GLU A 831 48.94 14.54 -18.38
CA GLU A 831 49.43 15.73 -19.08
C GLU A 831 48.94 17.01 -18.40
N ARG A 832 49.77 18.06 -18.43
CA ARG A 832 49.40 19.37 -17.89
C ARG A 832 48.63 20.15 -18.97
N TYR A 833 47.46 20.67 -18.62
CA TYR A 833 46.63 21.52 -19.49
C TYR A 833 47.47 22.64 -20.17
N PRO A 834 47.29 22.89 -21.48
CA PRO A 834 48.05 23.93 -22.17
C PRO A 834 47.69 25.34 -21.67
N ASN A 835 48.69 26.21 -21.63
CA ASN A 835 48.62 27.60 -21.18
C ASN A 835 47.55 28.38 -21.98
N ARG A 836 46.47 28.83 -21.30
CA ARG A 836 45.32 29.55 -21.89
C ARG A 836 45.61 30.94 -22.49
N LYS A 837 46.89 31.30 -22.69
CA LYS A 837 47.31 32.57 -23.31
C LYS A 837 47.50 32.49 -24.83
N VAL A 838 47.32 31.31 -25.42
CA VAL A 838 47.35 31.11 -26.88
C VAL A 838 45.92 30.83 -27.35
N ASP A 839 45.46 31.59 -28.34
CA ASP A 839 44.14 31.42 -28.93
C ASP A 839 44.14 30.20 -29.87
N PHE A 840 43.41 29.16 -29.50
CA PHE A 840 43.28 27.91 -30.25
C PHE A 840 42.00 27.85 -31.11
N SER A 841 41.29 28.98 -31.27
CA SER A 841 40.06 29.04 -32.07
C SER A 841 40.23 28.71 -33.56
N MET A 842 41.47 28.65 -34.08
CA MET A 842 41.76 28.28 -35.48
C MET A 842 42.10 26.79 -35.71
N TYR A 843 42.12 25.93 -34.69
CA TYR A 843 42.33 24.49 -34.86
C TYR A 843 41.12 23.70 -34.34
N LEU A 844 40.14 23.46 -35.23
CA LEU A 844 39.08 22.47 -35.03
C LEU A 844 39.69 21.05 -35.09
N MET A 845 40.11 20.54 -33.94
CA MET A 845 40.33 19.11 -33.72
C MET A 845 40.00 18.78 -32.26
N PHE A 846 38.93 18.02 -32.04
CA PHE A 846 38.64 17.40 -30.74
C PHE A 846 39.79 16.44 -30.38
N PRO A 847 40.36 16.50 -29.17
CA PRO A 847 41.35 15.52 -28.75
C PRO A 847 40.65 14.18 -28.48
N SER A 848 40.84 13.24 -29.40
CA SER A 848 40.58 11.82 -29.22
C SER A 848 41.51 11.29 -28.11
N SER A 849 40.96 10.73 -27.05
CA SER A 849 41.70 9.81 -26.19
C SER A 849 41.81 8.48 -26.91
N SER A 850 42.96 8.22 -27.53
CA SER A 850 43.30 6.93 -28.11
C SER A 850 43.95 6.05 -27.03
N MET A 851 43.22 5.03 -26.57
CA MET A 851 43.82 3.86 -25.94
C MET A 851 44.40 3.00 -27.06
N TYR A 852 45.72 2.94 -27.17
CA TYR A 852 46.39 1.91 -27.97
C TYR A 852 46.67 0.71 -27.06
N ASN A 853 46.13 -0.45 -27.42
CA ASN A 853 46.65 -1.74 -27.00
C ASN A 853 47.64 -2.20 -28.07
N GLU A 854 48.89 -2.47 -27.69
CA GLU A 854 49.76 -3.42 -28.40
C GLU A 854 49.81 -4.74 -27.63
#